data_AF-A0A351L1W6-F1
#
_entry.id   AF-A0A351L1W6-F1
#
_cell.length_a   1.000
_cell.length_b   1.000
_cell.length_c   1.000
_cell.angle_alpha   90.00
_cell.angle_beta   90.00
_cell.angle_gamma   90.00
#
_symmetry.space_group_name_H-M   'P 1'
#
loop_
_entity.id
_entity.type
_entity.pdbx_description
1 polymer ?
#
loop_
_entity_poly.entity_id
_entity_poly.type
_entity_poly.pdbx_seq_one_letter_code
_entity_poly.pdbx_strand_id
1 'polypeptide(L)'
;MFQGLPKVFTIAVLKPATDFSRGIIPRGMTFLTPGCMGSDKISPKIAKPVVAIALSVLAIATNIPPTQAQRRLAPDAYRLGAGDRIRIDNGDLPQQSGEYVVPTDGVLNLPLIGSVSILGLTLEQADRAITARYNRILKEPDISIRLLEPRPINIAISGEINNPGSYTIPVIGREPGIRYPTVTQVIQQAGGITQSADISRIQIRRRQGRSATINIRAFLQNGNPNQDITLRDGDTIFIPTATRVTPTQARQLATTSISTDVNKPRTVSILGEVTRPGSYVVLGGNTQIDRTTAGLPTITRALQIAGGITPAADIRNIQIRRPTKTGREQVFRVNLWQFLQAGDASQDLILQDGDTIFIPTTTINPAEARQLNNVNFTRDITKPRNVAVLGEVTRPGSYVILGGNTQIDRTTAGLPTVTRALQVAGGITAAADIRNIQIRRPNNAGGQQVFRVNLWQFLQAGDSNQDFLLEDGDTIFIPTLTTFNPAEARRLDNVSFSRDITKPRSVSVLGEITRPGSYVVIGGDTQIDRTTAGLPTLTRALQLAGGVTPLSDIRNIQLRRPNQFGGEQVFNINLWQFLQTGDASQDLLLEDGDTIFIPTLTTFNPTEARLLSTASFAADLTKPRTVAVVGEVKRPGPYVVLGGDTQIDRTTGGFPTVVRAIQLAGGITPGADVRNIQIRRPSRAGVEQIIKVNFWQLLQAGDFSQDAILQEGDTVFVPTATEINPAEVSQLAASSLSPARITVRVVGEVGKPGTIEVAPNTTLSQALLAAGGINRDRGKKSEVELIRLNSNGTITLQTIAVDFAQGIDSKTNPLVRDNDIIVVNRSNLARIADALTIGVGGGGLSPIFRILEILRNIRLF
;
A
#
# COMPACT_ATOMS: atom_id res chain seq x y z
N MET A 1 29.29 22.34 -55.17
CA MET A 1 30.48 21.95 -55.95
C MET A 1 30.84 20.52 -55.57
N PHE A 2 31.07 19.63 -56.55
CA PHE A 2 31.55 18.23 -56.44
C PHE A 2 30.70 17.29 -55.52
N GLN A 3 30.27 16.08 -55.90
CA GLN A 3 30.91 14.92 -56.55
C GLN A 3 32.11 14.33 -55.75
N GLY A 4 32.25 13.02 -55.55
CA GLY A 4 31.31 11.92 -55.81
C GLY A 4 31.97 10.54 -55.81
N LEU A 5 31.18 9.51 -55.49
CA LEU A 5 31.40 8.06 -55.72
C LEU A 5 32.54 7.32 -54.95
N PRO A 6 32.51 5.96 -54.88
CA PRO A 6 33.34 5.16 -53.95
C PRO A 6 34.34 4.19 -54.63
N LYS A 7 35.17 3.51 -53.82
CA LYS A 7 35.84 2.21 -54.08
C LYS A 7 35.95 1.43 -52.74
N VAL A 8 35.76 0.12 -52.54
CA VAL A 8 35.79 -1.12 -53.39
C VAL A 8 37.15 -1.86 -53.35
N PHE A 9 37.16 -2.97 -52.59
CA PHE A 9 38.04 -4.16 -52.64
C PHE A 9 39.55 -4.08 -52.30
N THR A 10 40.04 -5.08 -51.55
CA THR A 10 41.12 -6.04 -51.94
C THR A 10 41.18 -7.21 -50.93
N ILE A 11 41.68 -8.38 -51.33
CA ILE A 11 41.76 -9.62 -50.52
C ILE A 11 43.19 -10.20 -50.55
N ALA A 12 43.76 -10.52 -49.38
CA ALA A 12 44.89 -11.45 -49.15
C ALA A 12 44.83 -11.91 -47.67
N VAL A 13 44.99 -13.17 -47.20
CA VAL A 13 45.57 -14.46 -47.64
C VAL A 13 46.89 -14.83 -46.90
N LEU A 14 46.71 -15.61 -45.82
CA LEU A 14 47.56 -16.67 -45.24
C LEU A 14 48.98 -16.41 -44.63
N LYS A 15 49.03 -16.50 -43.28
CA LYS A 15 49.95 -17.35 -42.43
C LYS A 15 51.48 -17.07 -42.42
N PRO A 16 52.31 -17.73 -41.55
CA PRO A 16 52.06 -18.58 -40.36
C PRO A 16 52.86 -18.22 -39.06
N ALA A 17 52.57 -18.92 -37.93
CA ALA A 17 53.50 -19.33 -36.83
C ALA A 17 54.17 -18.22 -35.92
N THR A 18 54.67 -18.39 -34.68
CA THR A 18 54.69 -19.39 -33.55
C THR A 18 55.49 -18.75 -32.38
N ASP A 19 55.42 -19.05 -31.07
CA ASP A 19 54.44 -19.69 -30.14
C ASP A 19 54.95 -19.49 -28.67
N PHE A 20 54.28 -20.08 -27.65
CA PHE A 20 54.72 -20.30 -26.24
C PHE A 20 54.90 -19.07 -25.29
N SER A 21 54.65 -19.15 -23.96
CA SER A 21 54.16 -20.25 -23.09
C SER A 21 53.46 -19.77 -21.77
N ARG A 22 52.80 -20.72 -21.09
CA ARG A 22 52.20 -20.73 -19.72
C ARG A 22 50.84 -20.02 -19.55
N GLY A 23 49.81 -20.66 -18.97
CA GLY A 23 49.71 -22.07 -18.56
C GLY A 23 48.43 -22.44 -17.75
N ILE A 24 48.38 -23.70 -17.29
CA ILE A 24 47.30 -24.38 -16.50
C ILE A 24 46.18 -25.03 -17.36
N ILE A 25 45.67 -26.19 -16.91
CA ILE A 25 45.29 -27.35 -17.76
C ILE A 25 44.01 -28.06 -17.26
N PRO A 26 43.13 -28.60 -18.15
CA PRO A 26 42.06 -29.53 -17.78
C PRO A 26 42.21 -30.98 -18.38
N ARG A 27 42.12 -32.00 -17.52
CA ARG A 27 41.81 -33.44 -17.77
C ARG A 27 41.28 -34.05 -16.45
N GLY A 28 40.52 -35.15 -16.37
CA GLY A 28 39.86 -35.95 -17.40
C GLY A 28 39.56 -37.40 -16.97
N MET A 29 38.26 -37.77 -16.91
CA MET A 29 37.69 -39.13 -17.07
C MET A 29 37.83 -40.25 -15.98
N THR A 30 36.67 -40.71 -15.48
CA THR A 30 36.23 -42.11 -15.19
C THR A 30 36.37 -42.78 -13.78
N PHE A 31 35.30 -43.53 -13.43
CA PHE A 31 35.18 -44.80 -12.64
C PHE A 31 34.64 -44.87 -11.18
N LEU A 32 33.65 -45.79 -11.02
CA LEU A 32 33.35 -46.74 -9.91
C LEU A 32 32.62 -46.35 -8.58
N THR A 33 31.35 -46.80 -8.45
CA THR A 33 30.66 -47.45 -7.26
C THR A 33 30.54 -46.69 -5.91
N PRO A 34 29.60 -47.01 -4.96
CA PRO A 34 28.79 -48.24 -4.69
C PRO A 34 27.24 -47.97 -4.66
N GLY A 35 26.31 -48.77 -4.12
CA GLY A 35 26.27 -50.19 -3.72
C GLY A 35 25.31 -50.52 -2.54
N CYS A 36 24.41 -51.51 -2.73
CA CYS A 36 23.64 -52.31 -1.75
C CYS A 36 22.42 -51.76 -0.94
N MET A 37 21.30 -52.51 -1.08
CA MET A 37 20.27 -52.88 -0.06
C MET A 37 19.35 -51.81 0.59
N GLY A 38 18.05 -52.07 0.86
CA GLY A 38 17.23 -53.25 0.52
C GLY A 38 15.80 -53.25 1.13
N SER A 39 15.02 -54.32 0.89
CA SER A 39 13.68 -54.66 1.46
C SER A 39 12.48 -53.77 1.04
N ASP A 40 11.24 -54.25 0.85
CA ASP A 40 10.73 -55.65 0.85
C ASP A 40 9.53 -55.89 -0.13
N LYS A 41 8.90 -57.08 -0.03
CA LYS A 41 7.89 -57.75 -0.88
C LYS A 41 6.47 -57.12 -0.71
N ILE A 42 5.34 -57.55 -1.30
CA ILE A 42 4.84 -58.87 -1.74
C ILE A 42 3.76 -58.76 -2.85
N SER A 43 3.84 -59.57 -3.92
CA SER A 43 2.71 -60.35 -4.52
C SER A 43 3.14 -61.18 -5.76
N PRO A 44 2.43 -62.29 -6.11
CA PRO A 44 2.93 -63.34 -7.04
C PRO A 44 2.59 -63.07 -8.53
N LYS A 45 3.34 -63.57 -9.55
CA LYS A 45 3.38 -64.96 -10.12
C LYS A 45 1.97 -65.54 -10.39
N ILE A 46 1.64 -66.10 -11.56
CA ILE A 46 2.02 -67.43 -12.13
C ILE A 46 1.43 -67.45 -13.58
N ALA A 47 1.99 -68.03 -14.64
CA ALA A 47 3.30 -68.63 -14.91
C ALA A 47 3.64 -68.62 -16.43
N LYS A 48 4.82 -69.15 -16.78
CA LYS A 48 5.44 -69.30 -18.12
C LYS A 48 5.13 -70.74 -18.69
N PRO A 49 5.87 -71.41 -19.65
CA PRO A 49 7.13 -71.07 -20.35
C PRO A 49 7.37 -71.56 -21.82
N VAL A 50 8.60 -71.24 -22.32
CA VAL A 50 9.40 -71.83 -23.43
C VAL A 50 8.82 -71.81 -24.88
N VAL A 51 9.61 -71.94 -25.97
CA VAL A 51 11.08 -72.18 -26.18
C VAL A 51 11.69 -71.04 -27.04
N ALA A 52 12.99 -71.12 -27.35
CA ALA A 52 13.82 -70.08 -27.99
C ALA A 52 14.25 -70.37 -29.46
N ILE A 53 14.72 -69.31 -30.13
CA ILE A 53 15.86 -69.22 -31.10
C ILE A 53 16.20 -70.44 -31.98
N ALA A 54 16.12 -70.29 -33.30
CA ALA A 54 17.16 -70.72 -34.26
C ALA A 54 16.96 -70.11 -35.66
N LEU A 55 17.99 -70.18 -36.51
CA LEU A 55 18.02 -69.67 -37.89
C LEU A 55 17.94 -70.81 -38.93
N SER A 56 17.64 -70.42 -40.18
CA SER A 56 18.13 -71.00 -41.46
C SER A 56 17.25 -71.95 -42.34
N VAL A 57 16.87 -71.39 -43.50
CA VAL A 57 17.13 -71.88 -44.88
C VAL A 57 16.36 -73.11 -45.45
N LEU A 58 15.40 -72.77 -46.33
CA LEU A 58 15.03 -73.39 -47.63
C LEU A 58 14.01 -74.55 -47.70
N ALA A 59 13.35 -74.59 -48.88
CA ALA A 59 12.58 -75.68 -49.51
C ALA A 59 11.09 -75.91 -49.12
N ILE A 60 10.21 -75.27 -49.92
CA ILE A 60 8.99 -75.82 -50.55
C ILE A 60 8.06 -76.73 -49.70
N ALA A 61 6.92 -76.16 -49.27
CA ALA A 61 5.61 -76.82 -49.34
C ALA A 61 4.49 -75.77 -49.33
N THR A 62 3.42 -75.97 -50.09
CA THR A 62 2.25 -75.07 -50.09
C THR A 62 1.32 -75.34 -48.92
N ASN A 63 0.99 -74.29 -48.15
CA ASN A 63 -0.25 -74.23 -47.39
C ASN A 63 -0.74 -72.78 -47.28
N ILE A 64 -1.32 -72.29 -48.38
CA ILE A 64 -2.13 -71.07 -48.38
C ILE A 64 -3.46 -71.45 -47.73
N PRO A 65 -3.82 -70.95 -46.54
CA PRO A 65 -5.19 -71.09 -46.06
C PRO A 65 -6.09 -70.43 -47.11
N PRO A 66 -7.15 -71.11 -47.60
CA PRO A 66 -7.84 -70.69 -48.80
C PRO A 66 -8.34 -69.27 -48.63
N THR A 67 -7.78 -68.35 -49.44
CA THR A 67 -8.24 -66.98 -49.53
C THR A 67 -9.74 -67.06 -49.78
N GLN A 68 -10.55 -66.71 -48.78
CA GLN A 68 -11.92 -66.36 -49.03
C GLN A 68 -11.85 -65.10 -49.88
N ALA A 69 -11.85 -65.31 -51.21
CA ALA A 69 -12.15 -64.29 -52.17
C ALA A 69 -13.56 -63.81 -51.81
N GLN A 70 -13.61 -62.78 -50.97
CA GLN A 70 -14.80 -61.99 -50.73
C GLN A 70 -15.25 -61.57 -52.12
N ARG A 71 -16.23 -62.31 -52.63
CA ARG A 71 -16.66 -62.32 -54.03
C ARG A 71 -16.87 -60.87 -54.41
N ARG A 72 -15.90 -60.27 -55.10
CA ARG A 72 -15.88 -58.84 -55.38
C ARG A 72 -17.15 -58.57 -56.15
N LEU A 73 -18.16 -58.04 -55.45
CA LEU A 73 -19.46 -57.78 -56.04
C LEU A 73 -19.16 -56.85 -57.21
N ALA A 74 -19.39 -57.35 -58.42
CA ALA A 74 -19.44 -56.48 -59.57
C ALA A 74 -20.40 -55.34 -59.18
N PRO A 75 -19.99 -54.07 -59.33
CA PRO A 75 -20.78 -52.95 -58.83
C PRO A 75 -22.21 -53.11 -59.33
N ASP A 76 -23.18 -53.03 -58.41
CA ASP A 76 -24.60 -53.33 -58.65
C ASP A 76 -25.03 -52.67 -59.97
N ALA A 77 -25.07 -53.46 -61.05
CA ALA A 77 -25.06 -52.92 -62.41
C ALA A 77 -26.28 -52.03 -62.62
N TYR A 78 -26.13 -50.93 -63.35
CA TYR A 78 -27.17 -49.90 -63.38
C TYR A 78 -28.46 -50.49 -63.95
N ARG A 79 -29.60 -50.15 -63.33
CA ARG A 79 -30.91 -50.67 -63.73
C ARG A 79 -31.78 -49.54 -64.26
N LEU A 80 -32.03 -49.64 -65.57
CA LEU A 80 -32.83 -48.69 -66.32
C LEU A 80 -34.24 -48.57 -65.72
N GLY A 81 -34.80 -47.38 -65.77
CA GLY A 81 -36.14 -47.11 -65.27
C GLY A 81 -36.60 -45.67 -65.51
N ALA A 82 -37.85 -45.42 -65.13
CA ALA A 82 -38.57 -44.18 -65.40
C ALA A 82 -37.74 -42.91 -65.12
N GLY A 83 -37.55 -42.07 -66.14
CA GLY A 83 -36.81 -40.82 -66.07
C GLY A 83 -35.34 -40.88 -66.47
N ASP A 84 -34.77 -42.07 -66.72
CA ASP A 84 -33.43 -42.17 -67.32
C ASP A 84 -33.43 -41.64 -68.76
N ARG A 85 -32.32 -41.08 -69.22
CA ARG A 85 -32.08 -40.74 -70.64
C ARG A 85 -31.03 -41.65 -71.23
N ILE A 86 -31.40 -42.38 -72.28
CA ILE A 86 -30.49 -43.24 -73.04
C ILE A 86 -30.39 -42.77 -74.49
N ARG A 87 -29.24 -42.99 -75.09
CA ARG A 87 -29.04 -42.93 -76.53
C ARG A 87 -29.00 -44.35 -77.08
N ILE A 88 -29.72 -44.58 -78.16
CA ILE A 88 -29.66 -45.81 -78.95
C ILE A 88 -29.07 -45.40 -80.29
N ASP A 89 -27.89 -45.92 -80.62
CA ASP A 89 -27.26 -45.75 -81.91
C ASP A 89 -27.38 -47.06 -82.71
N ASN A 90 -27.88 -46.97 -83.94
CA ASN A 90 -27.99 -48.04 -84.92
C ASN A 90 -26.95 -47.77 -86.02
N GLY A 91 -25.95 -48.65 -86.14
CA GLY A 91 -24.84 -48.51 -87.07
C GLY A 91 -25.26 -48.66 -88.53
N ASP A 92 -26.17 -49.59 -88.82
CA ASP A 92 -26.70 -49.86 -90.16
C ASP A 92 -27.63 -48.75 -90.66
N LEU A 93 -28.41 -48.14 -89.75
CA LEU A 93 -29.39 -47.10 -90.06
C LEU A 93 -29.23 -45.88 -89.14
N PRO A 94 -28.24 -45.00 -89.40
CA PRO A 94 -28.01 -43.80 -88.58
C PRO A 94 -29.19 -42.83 -88.46
N GLN A 95 -30.14 -42.87 -89.40
CA GLN A 95 -31.39 -42.09 -89.35
C GLN A 95 -32.41 -42.62 -88.30
N GLN A 96 -32.19 -43.81 -87.73
CA GLN A 96 -33.00 -44.41 -86.67
C GLN A 96 -32.33 -44.31 -85.29
N SER A 97 -31.07 -43.87 -85.24
CA SER A 97 -30.37 -43.50 -84.00
C SER A 97 -31.04 -42.31 -83.33
N GLY A 98 -31.19 -42.35 -82.02
CA GLY A 98 -31.95 -41.33 -81.29
C GLY A 98 -31.73 -41.33 -79.78
N GLU A 99 -32.25 -40.28 -79.15
CA GLU A 99 -32.19 -40.08 -77.69
C GLU A 99 -33.59 -40.24 -77.10
N TYR A 100 -33.71 -41.14 -76.13
CA TYR A 100 -34.97 -41.63 -75.59
C TYR A 100 -35.00 -41.42 -74.08
N VAL A 101 -36.08 -40.83 -73.59
CA VAL A 101 -36.38 -40.76 -72.15
C VAL A 101 -37.21 -41.99 -71.79
N VAL A 102 -36.80 -42.75 -70.78
CA VAL A 102 -37.51 -43.95 -70.32
C VAL A 102 -38.82 -43.54 -69.63
N PRO A 103 -40.02 -43.92 -70.12
CA PRO A 103 -41.28 -43.50 -69.52
C PRO A 103 -41.59 -44.25 -68.21
N THR A 104 -42.71 -43.91 -67.57
CA THR A 104 -43.12 -44.46 -66.26
C THR A 104 -43.46 -45.95 -66.28
N ASP A 105 -43.84 -46.51 -67.43
CA ASP A 105 -44.02 -47.95 -67.66
C ASP A 105 -42.70 -48.67 -68.03
N GLY A 106 -41.63 -47.92 -68.33
CA GLY A 106 -40.35 -48.41 -68.82
C GLY A 106 -40.40 -49.07 -70.19
N VAL A 107 -41.34 -48.67 -71.06
CA VAL A 107 -41.48 -49.16 -72.44
C VAL A 107 -41.02 -48.07 -73.42
N LEU A 108 -40.06 -48.39 -74.29
CA LEU A 108 -39.65 -47.53 -75.40
C LEU A 108 -40.36 -47.93 -76.69
N ASN A 109 -40.83 -46.95 -77.46
CA ASN A 109 -41.33 -47.16 -78.81
C ASN A 109 -40.21 -46.82 -79.80
N LEU A 110 -39.72 -47.81 -80.55
CA LEU A 110 -38.54 -47.70 -81.41
C LEU A 110 -38.90 -47.90 -82.90
N PRO A 111 -38.21 -47.21 -83.84
CA PRO A 111 -38.45 -47.37 -85.29
C PRO A 111 -38.40 -48.83 -85.74
N LEU A 112 -39.28 -49.19 -86.69
CA LEU A 112 -39.47 -50.54 -87.27
C LEU A 112 -39.91 -51.67 -86.31
N ILE A 113 -39.52 -51.64 -85.03
CA ILE A 113 -39.75 -52.74 -84.08
C ILE A 113 -40.81 -52.48 -83.00
N GLY A 114 -41.23 -51.22 -82.84
CA GLY A 114 -42.30 -50.81 -81.92
C GLY A 114 -41.88 -50.88 -80.45
N SER A 115 -42.81 -51.29 -79.59
CA SER A 115 -42.67 -51.27 -78.12
C SER A 115 -41.71 -52.34 -77.58
N VAL A 116 -40.68 -51.91 -76.84
CA VAL A 116 -39.74 -52.76 -76.11
C VAL A 116 -39.65 -52.34 -74.64
N SER A 117 -39.89 -53.28 -73.73
CA SER A 117 -39.73 -53.05 -72.28
C SER A 117 -38.26 -53.16 -71.88
N ILE A 118 -37.77 -52.16 -71.15
CA ILE A 118 -36.40 -52.07 -70.63
C ILE A 118 -36.33 -51.88 -69.10
N LEU A 119 -37.48 -51.88 -68.43
CA LEU A 119 -37.58 -51.60 -67.00
C LEU A 119 -36.78 -52.62 -66.16
N GLY A 120 -35.86 -52.13 -65.34
CA GLY A 120 -35.03 -52.95 -64.45
C GLY A 120 -33.88 -53.69 -65.13
N LEU A 121 -33.74 -53.62 -66.46
CA LEU A 121 -32.63 -54.19 -67.21
C LEU A 121 -31.35 -53.37 -67.03
N THR A 122 -30.18 -54.01 -67.20
CA THR A 122 -28.91 -53.30 -67.44
C THR A 122 -28.83 -52.80 -68.89
N LEU A 123 -27.90 -51.88 -69.19
CA LEU A 123 -27.64 -51.46 -70.58
C LEU A 123 -27.41 -52.67 -71.50
N GLU A 124 -26.54 -53.59 -71.12
CA GLU A 124 -26.24 -54.83 -71.87
C GLU A 124 -27.48 -55.74 -72.05
N GLN A 125 -28.40 -55.76 -71.08
CA GLN A 125 -29.63 -56.55 -71.18
C GLN A 125 -30.67 -55.88 -72.09
N ALA A 126 -30.79 -54.55 -72.02
CA ALA A 126 -31.66 -53.77 -72.91
C ALA A 126 -31.15 -53.80 -74.36
N ASP A 127 -29.83 -53.72 -74.54
CA ASP A 127 -29.14 -53.83 -75.82
C ASP A 127 -29.48 -55.15 -76.52
N ARG A 128 -29.15 -56.29 -75.89
CA ARG A 128 -29.51 -57.64 -76.39
C ARG A 128 -31.01 -57.79 -76.66
N ALA A 129 -31.88 -57.19 -75.83
CA ALA A 129 -33.33 -57.25 -76.00
C ALA A 129 -33.83 -56.44 -77.22
N ILE A 130 -33.16 -55.34 -77.57
CA ILE A 130 -33.49 -54.48 -78.72
C ILE A 130 -32.85 -55.04 -80.00
N THR A 131 -31.60 -55.51 -79.96
CA THR A 131 -30.92 -56.22 -81.06
C THR A 131 -31.70 -57.47 -81.48
N ALA A 132 -32.21 -58.26 -80.52
CA ALA A 132 -33.07 -59.42 -80.81
C ALA A 132 -34.46 -59.07 -81.39
N ARG A 133 -34.85 -57.78 -81.39
CA ARG A 133 -36.05 -57.28 -82.08
C ARG A 133 -35.71 -56.79 -83.50
N TYR A 134 -34.62 -56.03 -83.66
CA TYR A 134 -34.15 -55.58 -84.98
C TYR A 134 -33.71 -56.74 -85.89
N ASN A 135 -33.12 -57.80 -85.34
CA ASN A 135 -32.65 -59.00 -86.09
C ASN A 135 -33.80 -59.86 -86.70
N ARG A 136 -35.04 -59.35 -86.69
CA ARG A 136 -36.21 -59.90 -87.43
C ARG A 136 -36.46 -59.20 -88.76
N ILE A 137 -35.80 -58.07 -89.00
CA ILE A 137 -36.03 -57.14 -90.11
C ILE A 137 -34.69 -56.76 -90.77
N LEU A 138 -33.66 -56.56 -89.95
CA LEU A 138 -32.27 -56.38 -90.35
C LEU A 138 -31.50 -57.69 -90.12
N LYS A 139 -30.41 -57.91 -90.86
CA LYS A 139 -29.53 -59.07 -90.70
C LYS A 139 -28.28 -58.64 -89.94
N GLU A 140 -27.99 -59.28 -88.80
CA GLU A 140 -26.80 -59.00 -87.97
C GLU A 140 -26.66 -57.52 -87.55
N PRO A 141 -27.74 -56.85 -87.05
CA PRO A 141 -27.74 -55.40 -86.82
C PRO A 141 -26.81 -54.94 -85.70
N ASP A 142 -26.03 -53.88 -85.95
CA ASP A 142 -25.17 -53.21 -84.98
C ASP A 142 -25.99 -52.16 -84.20
N ILE A 143 -26.51 -52.56 -83.04
CA ILE A 143 -27.15 -51.65 -82.08
C ILE A 143 -26.19 -51.44 -80.91
N SER A 144 -26.08 -50.20 -80.42
CA SER A 144 -25.44 -49.90 -79.15
C SER A 144 -26.27 -48.95 -78.29
N ILE A 145 -26.40 -49.26 -77.00
CA ILE A 145 -27.16 -48.44 -76.04
C ILE A 145 -26.23 -47.79 -75.00
N ARG A 146 -26.37 -46.47 -74.82
CA ARG A 146 -25.52 -45.66 -73.96
C ARG A 146 -26.36 -44.79 -73.02
N LEU A 147 -26.13 -44.87 -71.71
CA LEU A 147 -26.77 -43.96 -70.76
C LEU A 147 -26.19 -42.55 -70.91
N LEU A 148 -27.06 -41.57 -71.19
CA LEU A 148 -26.69 -40.15 -71.25
C LEU A 148 -26.75 -39.52 -69.86
N GLU A 149 -27.90 -39.68 -69.18
CA GLU A 149 -28.20 -39.11 -67.86
C GLU A 149 -29.01 -40.12 -67.03
N PRO A 150 -28.54 -40.54 -65.84
CA PRO A 150 -29.34 -41.32 -64.91
C PRO A 150 -30.44 -40.46 -64.25
N ARG A 151 -31.58 -41.05 -63.92
CA ARG A 151 -32.65 -40.37 -63.18
C ARG A 151 -32.16 -39.86 -61.81
N PRO A 152 -32.61 -38.68 -61.35
CA PRO A 152 -32.39 -38.25 -59.97
C PRO A 152 -33.12 -39.18 -59.00
N ILE A 153 -32.60 -39.31 -57.77
CA ILE A 153 -33.26 -40.08 -56.71
C ILE A 153 -33.97 -39.16 -55.72
N ASN A 154 -35.11 -39.60 -55.20
CA ASN A 154 -35.83 -38.90 -54.13
C ASN A 154 -35.58 -39.59 -52.79
N ILE A 155 -35.29 -38.79 -51.77
CA ILE A 155 -35.02 -39.24 -50.40
C ILE A 155 -35.66 -38.28 -49.39
N ALA A 156 -35.81 -38.70 -48.13
CA ALA A 156 -36.27 -37.84 -47.05
C ALA A 156 -35.28 -37.84 -45.88
N ILE A 157 -35.07 -36.68 -45.25
CA ILE A 157 -34.17 -36.49 -44.11
C ILE A 157 -34.85 -35.75 -42.95
N SER A 158 -34.60 -36.22 -41.73
CA SER A 158 -35.35 -35.79 -40.53
C SER A 158 -34.52 -35.91 -39.25
N GLY A 159 -34.99 -35.25 -38.18
CA GLY A 159 -34.34 -35.24 -36.87
C GLY A 159 -33.46 -34.00 -36.64
N GLU A 160 -32.29 -34.19 -36.04
CA GLU A 160 -31.40 -33.13 -35.54
C GLU A 160 -30.55 -32.49 -36.67
N ILE A 161 -31.24 -31.96 -37.68
CA ILE A 161 -30.70 -31.34 -38.88
C ILE A 161 -31.28 -29.93 -39.08
N ASN A 162 -30.63 -29.08 -39.89
CA ASN A 162 -31.08 -27.70 -40.06
C ASN A 162 -32.32 -27.59 -40.95
N ASN A 163 -32.28 -28.22 -42.13
CA ASN A 163 -33.38 -28.23 -43.09
C ASN A 163 -33.92 -29.67 -43.24
N PRO A 164 -34.84 -30.14 -42.36
CA PRO A 164 -35.51 -31.42 -42.56
C PRO A 164 -36.50 -31.32 -43.74
N GLY A 165 -36.66 -32.41 -44.50
CA GLY A 165 -37.53 -32.43 -45.67
C GLY A 165 -37.20 -33.52 -46.68
N SER A 166 -37.82 -33.43 -47.86
CA SER A 166 -37.53 -34.30 -49.01
C SER A 166 -36.53 -33.64 -49.95
N TYR A 167 -35.58 -34.42 -50.45
CA TYR A 167 -34.52 -33.96 -51.35
C TYR A 167 -34.49 -34.81 -52.62
N THR A 168 -34.51 -34.13 -53.77
CA THR A 168 -34.27 -34.72 -55.09
C THR A 168 -32.81 -34.47 -55.45
N ILE A 169 -32.04 -35.54 -55.70
CA ILE A 169 -30.59 -35.46 -55.86
C ILE A 169 -30.17 -36.08 -57.20
N PRO A 170 -29.45 -35.35 -58.06
CA PRO A 170 -28.96 -35.89 -59.32
C PRO A 170 -27.92 -36.98 -59.05
N VAL A 171 -28.07 -38.11 -59.72
CA VAL A 171 -27.02 -39.14 -59.78
C VAL A 171 -26.01 -38.70 -60.85
N ILE A 172 -24.70 -38.86 -60.59
CA ILE A 172 -23.65 -38.28 -61.45
C ILE A 172 -22.77 -39.37 -62.05
N GLY A 173 -22.55 -39.31 -63.36
CA GLY A 173 -21.64 -40.18 -64.10
C GLY A 173 -22.31 -40.86 -65.31
N ARG A 174 -21.51 -41.59 -66.08
CA ARG A 174 -21.94 -42.46 -67.17
C ARG A 174 -21.54 -43.89 -66.84
N GLU A 175 -22.15 -44.89 -67.46
CA GLU A 175 -21.80 -46.29 -67.25
C GLU A 175 -20.60 -46.68 -68.16
N PRO A 176 -19.59 -47.41 -67.67
CA PRO A 176 -19.33 -47.78 -66.28
C PRO A 176 -18.71 -46.61 -65.47
N GLY A 177 -19.28 -46.29 -64.30
CA GLY A 177 -18.77 -45.20 -63.45
C GLY A 177 -19.80 -44.34 -62.70
N ILE A 178 -21.09 -44.71 -62.74
CA ILE A 178 -22.18 -44.00 -62.07
C ILE A 178 -21.96 -43.92 -60.56
N ARG A 179 -22.08 -42.71 -59.99
CA ARG A 179 -21.91 -42.41 -58.57
C ARG A 179 -23.24 -42.03 -57.94
N TYR A 180 -23.79 -42.94 -57.14
CA TYR A 180 -24.90 -42.65 -56.24
C TYR A 180 -24.45 -41.70 -55.12
N PRO A 181 -25.30 -40.75 -54.68
CA PRO A 181 -24.95 -39.82 -53.62
C PRO A 181 -24.84 -40.52 -52.26
N THR A 182 -24.06 -39.95 -51.35
CA THR A 182 -23.82 -40.51 -50.01
C THR A 182 -24.51 -39.69 -48.91
N VAL A 183 -24.68 -40.29 -47.72
CA VAL A 183 -25.32 -39.64 -46.56
C VAL A 183 -24.68 -38.29 -46.23
N THR A 184 -23.34 -38.22 -46.30
CA THR A 184 -22.56 -37.00 -46.06
C THR A 184 -22.94 -35.87 -47.01
N GLN A 185 -23.10 -36.15 -48.31
CA GLN A 185 -23.48 -35.16 -49.32
C GLN A 185 -24.92 -34.65 -49.10
N VAL A 186 -25.83 -35.53 -48.69
CA VAL A 186 -27.22 -35.14 -48.35
C VAL A 186 -27.27 -34.23 -47.15
N ILE A 187 -26.53 -34.55 -46.09
CA ILE A 187 -26.47 -33.72 -44.89
C ILE A 187 -25.96 -32.31 -45.24
N GLN A 188 -24.95 -32.21 -46.12
CA GLN A 188 -24.46 -30.92 -46.63
C GLN A 188 -25.55 -30.16 -47.42
N GLN A 189 -26.25 -30.82 -48.36
CA GLN A 189 -27.34 -30.22 -49.12
C GLN A 189 -28.53 -29.77 -48.24
N ALA A 190 -28.76 -30.47 -47.12
CA ALA A 190 -29.75 -30.13 -46.10
C ALA A 190 -29.27 -29.07 -45.07
N GLY A 191 -28.23 -28.30 -45.40
CA GLY A 191 -27.72 -27.20 -44.56
C GLY A 191 -26.91 -27.65 -43.35
N GLY A 192 -26.50 -28.91 -43.32
CA GLY A 192 -25.74 -29.53 -42.25
C GLY A 192 -26.56 -29.94 -41.03
N ILE A 193 -25.90 -30.60 -40.08
CA ILE A 193 -26.44 -30.98 -38.76
C ILE A 193 -26.17 -29.94 -37.67
N THR A 194 -26.97 -29.98 -36.59
CA THR A 194 -26.71 -29.20 -35.37
C THR A 194 -25.60 -29.87 -34.53
N GLN A 195 -24.99 -29.13 -33.60
CA GLN A 195 -23.99 -29.70 -32.68
C GLN A 195 -24.60 -30.65 -31.63
N SER A 196 -25.93 -30.80 -31.59
CA SER A 196 -26.66 -31.71 -30.70
C SER A 196 -26.98 -33.06 -31.36
N ALA A 197 -26.55 -33.29 -32.60
CA ALA A 197 -26.81 -34.52 -33.35
C ALA A 197 -25.93 -35.72 -32.93
N ASP A 198 -26.53 -36.89 -32.72
CA ASP A 198 -25.81 -38.14 -32.51
C ASP A 198 -25.43 -38.81 -33.84
N ILE A 199 -24.35 -38.28 -34.43
CA ILE A 199 -23.72 -38.83 -35.64
C ILE A 199 -23.12 -40.24 -35.49
N SER A 200 -23.19 -40.89 -34.32
CA SER A 200 -22.82 -42.31 -34.17
C SER A 200 -23.97 -43.29 -34.39
N ARG A 201 -25.22 -42.83 -34.49
CA ARG A 201 -26.42 -43.69 -34.61
C ARG A 201 -27.43 -43.14 -35.62
N ILE A 202 -26.96 -42.63 -36.75
CA ILE A 202 -27.83 -42.18 -37.85
C ILE A 202 -28.53 -43.40 -38.46
N GLN A 203 -29.84 -43.33 -38.60
CA GLN A 203 -30.67 -44.43 -39.09
C GLN A 203 -31.04 -44.20 -40.55
N ILE A 204 -30.89 -45.21 -41.40
CA ILE A 204 -31.40 -45.23 -42.77
C ILE A 204 -32.40 -46.37 -42.90
N ARG A 205 -33.58 -46.09 -43.47
CA ARG A 205 -34.60 -47.11 -43.79
C ARG A 205 -34.85 -47.09 -45.28
N ARG A 206 -34.55 -48.20 -45.95
CA ARG A 206 -34.80 -48.39 -47.39
C ARG A 206 -36.26 -48.70 -47.66
N ARG A 207 -36.74 -48.36 -48.87
CA ARG A 207 -38.09 -48.71 -49.38
C ARG A 207 -38.45 -50.20 -49.29
N GLN A 208 -37.45 -51.09 -49.26
CA GLN A 208 -37.61 -52.55 -49.05
C GLN A 208 -37.57 -52.98 -47.56
N GLY A 209 -37.90 -52.09 -46.62
CA GLY A 209 -37.97 -52.37 -45.17
C GLY A 209 -36.63 -52.53 -44.44
N ARG A 210 -35.55 -52.87 -45.16
CA ARG A 210 -34.19 -52.99 -44.61
C ARG A 210 -33.75 -51.67 -43.98
N SER A 211 -33.39 -51.73 -42.69
CA SER A 211 -32.91 -50.58 -41.93
C SER A 211 -31.44 -50.79 -41.54
N ALA A 212 -30.65 -49.72 -41.59
CA ALA A 212 -29.22 -49.71 -41.26
C ALA A 212 -28.92 -48.56 -40.29
N THR A 213 -27.95 -48.76 -39.39
CA THR A 213 -27.46 -47.74 -38.46
C THR A 213 -26.01 -47.41 -38.81
N ILE A 214 -25.69 -46.12 -38.92
CA ILE A 214 -24.41 -45.61 -39.42
C ILE A 214 -23.74 -44.76 -38.36
N ASN A 215 -22.43 -44.99 -38.18
CA ASN A 215 -21.55 -44.18 -37.36
C ASN A 215 -20.69 -43.27 -38.23
N ILE A 216 -21.25 -42.12 -38.63
CA ILE A 216 -20.55 -41.10 -39.43
C ILE A 216 -19.43 -40.42 -38.62
N ARG A 217 -19.44 -40.47 -37.28
CA ARG A 217 -18.31 -40.01 -36.46
C ARG A 217 -17.02 -40.76 -36.79
N ALA A 218 -17.10 -42.08 -36.99
CA ALA A 218 -15.95 -42.88 -37.37
C ALA A 218 -15.46 -42.60 -38.81
N PHE A 219 -16.37 -42.27 -39.74
CA PHE A 219 -16.01 -41.79 -41.07
C PHE A 219 -15.21 -40.47 -41.01
N LEU A 220 -15.73 -39.48 -40.28
CA LEU A 220 -15.14 -38.15 -40.16
C LEU A 220 -13.82 -38.13 -39.38
N GLN A 221 -13.58 -39.10 -38.49
CA GLN A 221 -12.36 -39.21 -37.70
C GLN A 221 -11.29 -40.10 -38.36
N ASN A 222 -11.69 -41.21 -38.98
CA ASN A 222 -10.77 -42.24 -39.48
C ASN A 222 -10.69 -42.31 -41.01
N GLY A 223 -11.45 -41.48 -41.73
CA GLY A 223 -11.45 -41.41 -43.20
C GLY A 223 -11.97 -42.66 -43.91
N ASN A 224 -12.59 -43.62 -43.20
CA ASN A 224 -12.97 -44.92 -43.73
C ASN A 224 -14.20 -44.83 -44.67
N PRO A 225 -14.05 -44.91 -46.01
CA PRO A 225 -15.15 -44.64 -46.95
C PRO A 225 -16.27 -45.68 -46.86
N ASN A 226 -16.02 -46.86 -46.29
CA ASN A 226 -17.02 -47.91 -46.10
C ASN A 226 -18.12 -47.52 -45.06
N GLN A 227 -17.97 -46.37 -44.39
CA GLN A 227 -18.92 -45.86 -43.39
C GLN A 227 -19.82 -44.73 -43.90
N ASP A 228 -19.62 -44.24 -45.14
CA ASP A 228 -20.50 -43.26 -45.79
C ASP A 228 -21.36 -43.97 -46.86
N ILE A 229 -22.54 -44.45 -46.46
CA ILE A 229 -23.36 -45.34 -47.29
C ILE A 229 -23.96 -44.59 -48.51
N THR A 230 -23.88 -45.22 -49.68
CA THR A 230 -24.55 -44.76 -50.90
C THR A 230 -26.06 -44.99 -50.84
N LEU A 231 -26.82 -43.97 -51.23
CA LEU A 231 -28.28 -43.92 -51.14
C LEU A 231 -28.96 -44.43 -52.41
N ARG A 232 -30.23 -44.83 -52.28
CA ARG A 232 -31.12 -45.24 -53.38
C ARG A 232 -32.45 -44.49 -53.31
N ASP A 233 -33.19 -44.50 -54.41
CA ASP A 233 -34.53 -43.90 -54.46
C ASP A 233 -35.47 -44.49 -53.40
N GLY A 234 -36.15 -43.61 -52.66
CA GLY A 234 -37.01 -43.96 -51.53
C GLY A 234 -36.27 -44.32 -50.24
N ASP A 235 -34.95 -44.05 -50.11
CA ASP A 235 -34.25 -44.14 -48.83
C ASP A 235 -34.66 -42.97 -47.91
N THR A 236 -34.88 -43.27 -46.63
CA THR A 236 -35.25 -42.28 -45.60
C THR A 236 -34.19 -42.26 -44.49
N ILE A 237 -33.83 -41.05 -44.03
CA ILE A 237 -32.73 -40.80 -43.11
C ILE A 237 -33.27 -40.11 -41.84
N PHE A 238 -32.90 -40.64 -40.68
CA PHE A 238 -33.24 -40.06 -39.37
C PHE A 238 -31.98 -39.87 -38.52
N ILE A 239 -31.78 -38.63 -38.04
CA ILE A 239 -30.62 -38.20 -37.25
C ILE A 239 -31.09 -37.95 -35.81
N PRO A 240 -30.81 -38.84 -34.85
CA PRO A 240 -31.27 -38.66 -33.47
C PRO A 240 -30.53 -37.51 -32.76
N THR A 241 -31.23 -36.78 -31.89
CA THR A 241 -30.61 -35.88 -30.91
C THR A 241 -29.82 -36.69 -29.88
N ALA A 242 -28.62 -36.23 -29.51
CA ALA A 242 -27.79 -36.84 -28.49
C ALA A 242 -28.32 -36.57 -27.07
N THR A 243 -28.21 -37.55 -26.17
CA THR A 243 -28.66 -37.44 -24.77
C THR A 243 -27.75 -36.58 -23.90
N ARG A 244 -26.46 -36.49 -24.24
CA ARG A 244 -25.45 -35.64 -23.61
C ARG A 244 -24.32 -35.41 -24.61
N VAL A 245 -23.89 -34.16 -24.77
CA VAL A 245 -22.72 -33.77 -25.59
C VAL A 245 -21.81 -32.89 -24.74
N THR A 246 -20.49 -33.12 -24.77
CA THR A 246 -19.51 -32.25 -24.11
C THR A 246 -19.16 -31.04 -24.98
N PRO A 247 -18.65 -29.93 -24.41
CA PRO A 247 -18.18 -28.79 -25.21
C PRO A 247 -17.16 -29.19 -26.29
N THR A 248 -16.25 -30.11 -25.96
CA THR A 248 -15.27 -30.70 -26.89
C THR A 248 -15.94 -31.43 -28.06
N GLN A 249 -16.93 -32.28 -27.80
CA GLN A 249 -17.67 -33.00 -28.85
C GLN A 249 -18.48 -32.04 -29.73
N ALA A 250 -19.12 -31.03 -29.13
CA ALA A 250 -19.91 -30.04 -29.85
C ALA A 250 -19.03 -29.13 -30.73
N ARG A 251 -17.86 -28.67 -30.24
CA ARG A 251 -16.89 -27.90 -31.03
C ARG A 251 -16.27 -28.74 -32.14
N GLN A 252 -15.88 -30.00 -31.87
CA GLN A 252 -15.42 -30.94 -32.90
C GLN A 252 -16.46 -31.07 -34.02
N LEU A 253 -17.73 -31.30 -33.65
CA LEU A 253 -18.83 -31.47 -34.59
C LEU A 253 -19.08 -30.20 -35.43
N ALA A 254 -19.07 -29.03 -34.80
CA ALA A 254 -19.18 -27.74 -35.47
C ALA A 254 -18.08 -27.47 -36.51
N THR A 255 -16.87 -28.01 -36.30
CA THR A 255 -15.75 -27.89 -37.25
C THR A 255 -15.76 -28.95 -38.37
N THR A 256 -16.74 -29.85 -38.41
CA THR A 256 -16.85 -30.84 -39.50
C THR A 256 -17.48 -30.24 -40.76
N SER A 257 -17.08 -30.79 -41.91
CA SER A 257 -17.64 -30.45 -43.23
C SER A 257 -19.12 -30.83 -43.42
N ILE A 258 -19.79 -31.39 -42.41
CA ILE A 258 -21.24 -31.70 -42.42
C ILE A 258 -22.05 -30.84 -41.44
N SER A 259 -21.45 -29.90 -40.70
CA SER A 259 -22.20 -29.00 -39.82
C SER A 259 -22.77 -27.80 -40.58
N THR A 260 -23.47 -26.92 -39.87
CA THR A 260 -23.89 -25.63 -40.43
C THR A 260 -22.69 -24.82 -40.91
N ASP A 261 -22.89 -24.00 -41.94
CA ASP A 261 -22.00 -22.88 -42.26
C ASP A 261 -21.70 -22.03 -41.01
N VAL A 262 -20.45 -22.13 -40.54
CA VAL A 262 -19.96 -21.48 -39.31
C VAL A 262 -19.85 -19.95 -39.44
N ASN A 263 -19.93 -19.40 -40.66
CA ASN A 263 -19.83 -17.96 -40.89
C ASN A 263 -21.19 -17.26 -40.74
N LYS A 264 -22.30 -18.01 -40.76
CA LYS A 264 -23.64 -17.44 -40.63
C LYS A 264 -23.84 -16.75 -39.28
N PRO A 265 -24.38 -15.51 -39.26
CA PRO A 265 -24.78 -14.82 -38.04
C PRO A 265 -25.68 -15.69 -37.15
N ARG A 266 -25.48 -15.59 -35.83
CA ARG A 266 -26.25 -16.34 -34.82
C ARG A 266 -26.90 -15.38 -33.83
N THR A 267 -28.20 -15.49 -33.65
CA THR A 267 -28.96 -14.73 -32.65
C THR A 267 -28.87 -15.46 -31.31
N VAL A 268 -28.32 -14.79 -30.29
CA VAL A 268 -28.15 -15.36 -28.95
C VAL A 268 -28.65 -14.39 -27.89
N SER A 269 -29.09 -14.91 -26.75
CA SER A 269 -29.47 -14.08 -25.58
C SER A 269 -28.43 -14.23 -24.47
N ILE A 270 -28.02 -13.12 -23.87
CA ILE A 270 -26.93 -13.08 -22.88
C ILE A 270 -27.48 -12.48 -21.58
N LEU A 271 -27.39 -13.25 -20.50
CA LEU A 271 -28.05 -13.00 -19.21
C LEU A 271 -27.08 -13.18 -18.04
N GLY A 272 -27.31 -12.46 -16.94
CA GLY A 272 -26.49 -12.52 -15.73
C GLY A 272 -25.34 -11.50 -15.76
N GLU A 273 -24.17 -11.89 -15.25
CA GLU A 273 -23.03 -10.99 -14.97
C GLU A 273 -22.24 -10.56 -16.23
N VAL A 274 -22.89 -9.74 -17.06
CA VAL A 274 -22.30 -9.02 -18.19
C VAL A 274 -22.61 -7.53 -18.11
N THR A 275 -21.79 -6.71 -18.80
CA THR A 275 -21.89 -5.25 -18.80
C THR A 275 -23.19 -4.76 -19.42
N ARG A 276 -23.69 -5.44 -20.45
CA ARG A 276 -25.02 -5.22 -21.06
C ARG A 276 -25.67 -6.58 -21.34
N PRO A 277 -26.64 -7.04 -20.53
CA PRO A 277 -27.45 -8.19 -20.87
C PRO A 277 -28.45 -7.83 -21.98
N GLY A 278 -28.87 -8.83 -22.76
CA GLY A 278 -29.78 -8.64 -23.90
C GLY A 278 -29.59 -9.67 -25.01
N SER A 279 -30.32 -9.50 -26.11
CA SER A 279 -30.19 -10.33 -27.31
C SER A 279 -29.26 -9.69 -28.34
N TYR A 280 -28.37 -10.50 -28.92
CA TYR A 280 -27.28 -10.06 -29.78
C TYR A 280 -27.13 -10.95 -31.01
N VAL A 281 -26.74 -10.34 -32.13
CA VAL A 281 -26.36 -11.06 -33.35
C VAL A 281 -24.83 -11.22 -33.37
N VAL A 282 -24.36 -12.45 -33.19
CA VAL A 282 -22.94 -12.81 -33.21
C VAL A 282 -22.57 -13.19 -34.64
N LEU A 283 -21.76 -12.37 -35.29
CA LEU A 283 -21.26 -12.62 -36.64
C LEU A 283 -20.09 -13.62 -36.58
N GLY A 284 -20.06 -14.55 -37.54
CA GLY A 284 -18.79 -15.12 -38.01
C GLY A 284 -18.02 -14.10 -38.87
N GLY A 285 -16.82 -14.44 -39.32
CA GLY A 285 -16.01 -13.58 -40.19
C GLY A 285 -16.78 -13.10 -41.44
N ASN A 286 -16.59 -11.86 -41.93
CA ASN A 286 -15.36 -11.06 -41.84
C ASN A 286 -15.64 -9.57 -41.54
N THR A 287 -15.05 -9.02 -40.47
CA THR A 287 -14.94 -7.56 -40.27
C THR A 287 -13.59 -7.08 -40.77
N GLN A 288 -13.56 -6.22 -41.79
CA GLN A 288 -12.36 -5.78 -42.54
C GLN A 288 -11.32 -4.95 -41.74
N ILE A 289 -11.43 -4.90 -40.41
CA ILE A 289 -10.65 -4.01 -39.53
C ILE A 289 -9.34 -4.68 -39.05
N ASP A 290 -9.29 -6.01 -39.01
CA ASP A 290 -8.07 -6.78 -38.73
C ASP A 290 -7.85 -7.84 -39.82
N ARG A 291 -6.58 -8.09 -40.18
CA ARG A 291 -6.17 -8.93 -41.31
C ARG A 291 -5.81 -10.38 -40.92
N THR A 292 -6.01 -10.77 -39.67
CA THR A 292 -5.78 -12.14 -39.22
C THR A 292 -7.00 -12.76 -38.54
N THR A 293 -7.31 -14.00 -38.92
CA THR A 293 -8.42 -14.84 -38.40
C THR A 293 -9.84 -14.45 -38.85
N ALA A 294 -10.43 -15.26 -39.73
CA ALA A 294 -11.89 -15.29 -39.90
C ALA A 294 -12.52 -15.87 -38.61
N GLY A 295 -13.15 -15.01 -37.82
CA GLY A 295 -13.68 -15.39 -36.50
C GLY A 295 -14.85 -16.36 -36.57
N LEU A 296 -14.84 -17.37 -35.69
CA LEU A 296 -16.02 -18.21 -35.43
C LEU A 296 -16.98 -17.46 -34.48
N PRO A 297 -18.31 -17.62 -34.60
CA PRO A 297 -19.27 -17.04 -33.67
C PRO A 297 -19.23 -17.81 -32.35
N THR A 298 -18.39 -17.40 -31.40
CA THR A 298 -18.14 -18.10 -30.13
C THR A 298 -18.60 -17.31 -28.89
N ILE A 299 -18.59 -17.96 -27.72
CA ILE A 299 -18.96 -17.33 -26.43
C ILE A 299 -18.14 -16.07 -26.19
N THR A 300 -16.82 -16.15 -26.35
CA THR A 300 -15.92 -15.02 -26.11
C THR A 300 -16.27 -13.83 -27.00
N ARG A 301 -16.64 -14.07 -28.26
CA ARG A 301 -17.10 -13.03 -29.18
C ARG A 301 -18.45 -12.45 -28.77
N ALA A 302 -19.39 -13.27 -28.30
CA ALA A 302 -20.67 -12.81 -27.79
C ALA A 302 -20.52 -11.92 -26.53
N LEU A 303 -19.63 -12.30 -25.61
CA LEU A 303 -19.30 -11.51 -24.42
C LEU A 303 -18.65 -10.17 -24.77
N GLN A 304 -17.78 -10.09 -25.79
CA GLN A 304 -17.27 -8.80 -26.29
C GLN A 304 -18.39 -7.87 -26.76
N ILE A 305 -19.37 -8.41 -27.50
CA ILE A 305 -20.50 -7.63 -28.03
C ILE A 305 -21.38 -7.10 -26.87
N ALA A 306 -21.56 -7.88 -25.80
CA ALA A 306 -22.19 -7.44 -24.55
C ALA A 306 -21.39 -6.36 -23.78
N GLY A 307 -20.20 -5.95 -24.24
CA GLY A 307 -19.30 -5.04 -23.52
C GLY A 307 -18.50 -5.70 -22.40
N GLY A 308 -18.38 -7.02 -22.44
CA GLY A 308 -17.61 -7.83 -21.51
C GLY A 308 -18.36 -8.26 -20.25
N ILE A 309 -17.71 -9.11 -19.48
CA ILE A 309 -18.15 -9.62 -18.17
C ILE A 309 -18.02 -8.56 -17.06
N THR A 310 -18.70 -8.77 -15.92
CA THR A 310 -18.42 -8.00 -14.68
C THR A 310 -17.32 -8.69 -13.86
N PRO A 311 -16.70 -8.00 -12.88
CA PRO A 311 -15.80 -8.62 -11.91
C PRO A 311 -16.45 -9.65 -10.97
N ALA A 312 -17.79 -9.75 -10.95
CA ALA A 312 -18.54 -10.75 -10.19
C ALA A 312 -18.93 -11.99 -11.00
N ALA A 313 -18.56 -12.06 -12.28
CA ALA A 313 -18.90 -13.16 -13.18
C ALA A 313 -18.17 -14.47 -12.83
N ASP A 314 -18.93 -15.55 -12.61
CA ASP A 314 -18.39 -16.90 -12.54
C ASP A 314 -18.07 -17.42 -13.95
N ILE A 315 -16.89 -17.08 -14.45
CA ILE A 315 -16.43 -17.56 -15.76
C ILE A 315 -16.00 -19.04 -15.76
N ARG A 316 -16.10 -19.75 -14.62
CA ARG A 316 -15.82 -21.19 -14.52
C ARG A 316 -17.07 -22.04 -14.71
N ASN A 317 -18.24 -21.48 -14.41
CA ASN A 317 -19.54 -22.17 -14.46
C ASN A 317 -20.56 -21.52 -15.41
N ILE A 318 -20.11 -20.86 -16.49
CA ILE A 318 -21.00 -20.32 -17.53
C ILE A 318 -21.85 -21.45 -18.12
N GLN A 319 -23.14 -21.15 -18.32
CA GLN A 319 -24.13 -22.10 -18.84
C GLN A 319 -24.62 -21.62 -20.20
N ILE A 320 -24.63 -22.49 -21.20
CA ILE A 320 -25.26 -22.24 -22.50
C ILE A 320 -26.44 -23.19 -22.62
N ARG A 321 -27.65 -22.64 -22.67
CA ARG A 321 -28.88 -23.39 -22.92
C ARG A 321 -29.20 -23.30 -24.40
N ARG A 322 -29.27 -24.45 -25.06
CA ARG A 322 -29.44 -24.56 -26.50
C ARG A 322 -30.76 -25.28 -26.83
N PRO A 323 -31.66 -24.70 -27.64
CA PRO A 323 -32.83 -25.42 -28.12
C PRO A 323 -32.42 -26.52 -29.12
N THR A 324 -32.87 -27.75 -28.90
CA THR A 324 -32.74 -28.85 -29.86
C THR A 324 -33.88 -28.82 -30.88
N LYS A 325 -33.72 -29.49 -32.03
CA LYS A 325 -34.82 -29.65 -33.01
C LYS A 325 -36.01 -30.46 -32.48
N THR A 326 -35.86 -31.10 -31.31
CA THR A 326 -36.92 -31.81 -30.57
C THR A 326 -37.62 -30.95 -29.51
N GLY A 327 -37.35 -29.64 -29.44
CA GLY A 327 -38.01 -28.70 -28.52
C GLY A 327 -37.58 -28.84 -27.05
N ARG A 328 -36.45 -29.51 -26.79
CA ARG A 328 -35.85 -29.63 -25.45
C ARG A 328 -34.65 -28.69 -25.35
N GLU A 329 -34.34 -28.20 -24.15
CA GLU A 329 -33.07 -27.51 -23.92
C GLU A 329 -31.95 -28.50 -23.63
N GLN A 330 -30.77 -28.25 -24.21
CA GLN A 330 -29.51 -28.88 -23.83
C GLN A 330 -28.62 -27.84 -23.13
N VAL A 331 -28.17 -28.15 -21.92
CA VAL A 331 -27.29 -27.27 -21.14
C VAL A 331 -25.82 -27.71 -21.27
N PHE A 332 -25.00 -26.85 -21.86
CA PHE A 332 -23.54 -26.95 -21.83
C PHE A 332 -23.00 -26.14 -20.65
N ARG A 333 -22.07 -26.70 -19.89
CA ARG A 333 -21.25 -25.94 -18.91
C ARG A 333 -19.86 -25.75 -19.49
N VAL A 334 -19.33 -24.55 -19.37
CA VAL A 334 -18.10 -24.11 -20.05
C VAL A 334 -17.26 -23.25 -19.10
N ASN A 335 -15.96 -23.57 -19.05
CA ASN A 335 -15.00 -22.97 -18.13
C ASN A 335 -14.05 -22.03 -18.91
N LEU A 336 -14.46 -20.78 -19.11
CA LEU A 336 -13.62 -19.81 -19.82
C LEU A 336 -12.34 -19.47 -19.05
N TRP A 337 -12.26 -19.68 -17.74
CA TRP A 337 -10.98 -19.55 -17.01
C TRP A 337 -9.90 -20.50 -17.56
N GLN A 338 -10.30 -21.72 -17.92
CA GLN A 338 -9.42 -22.72 -18.54
C GLN A 338 -9.07 -22.38 -20.00
N PHE A 339 -9.94 -21.69 -20.73
CA PHE A 339 -9.56 -21.10 -22.03
C PHE A 339 -8.51 -20.00 -21.87
N LEU A 340 -8.71 -19.07 -20.92
CA LEU A 340 -7.80 -17.93 -20.71
C LEU A 340 -6.42 -18.33 -20.19
N GLN A 341 -6.35 -19.32 -19.28
CA GLN A 341 -5.09 -19.74 -18.66
C GLN A 341 -4.34 -20.83 -19.45
N ALA A 342 -5.06 -21.77 -20.08
CA ALA A 342 -4.46 -22.95 -20.73
C ALA A 342 -4.69 -23.03 -22.25
N GLY A 343 -5.36 -22.03 -22.85
CA GLY A 343 -5.65 -22.02 -24.28
C GLY A 343 -6.66 -23.08 -24.74
N ASP A 344 -7.41 -23.70 -23.81
CA ASP A 344 -8.36 -24.78 -24.14
C ASP A 344 -9.56 -24.24 -24.94
N ALA A 345 -9.38 -24.25 -26.26
CA ALA A 345 -10.40 -23.85 -27.23
C ALA A 345 -11.70 -24.66 -27.12
N SER A 346 -11.73 -25.82 -26.46
CA SER A 346 -12.98 -26.57 -26.28
C SER A 346 -13.95 -25.91 -25.29
N GLN A 347 -13.47 -24.99 -24.45
CA GLN A 347 -14.33 -24.20 -23.55
C GLN A 347 -14.99 -23.01 -24.26
N ASP A 348 -14.36 -22.44 -25.29
CA ASP A 348 -14.97 -21.39 -26.12
C ASP A 348 -15.87 -22.02 -27.19
N LEU A 349 -17.10 -22.37 -26.79
CA LEU A 349 -18.05 -23.07 -27.64
C LEU A 349 -18.50 -22.23 -28.84
N ILE A 350 -18.64 -22.87 -30.01
CA ILE A 350 -19.24 -22.24 -31.20
C ILE A 350 -20.76 -22.19 -31.01
N LEU A 351 -21.34 -21.01 -31.16
CA LEU A 351 -22.74 -20.73 -30.88
C LEU A 351 -23.66 -21.19 -32.01
N GLN A 352 -24.93 -21.39 -31.66
CA GLN A 352 -26.03 -21.65 -32.57
C GLN A 352 -27.13 -20.60 -32.39
N ASP A 353 -28.05 -20.54 -33.33
CA ASP A 353 -29.18 -19.61 -33.29
C ASP A 353 -30.17 -20.07 -32.19
N GLY A 354 -30.60 -19.14 -31.35
CA GLY A 354 -31.41 -19.42 -30.16
C GLY A 354 -30.63 -19.81 -28.89
N ASP A 355 -29.29 -19.82 -28.91
CA ASP A 355 -28.50 -20.08 -27.69
C ASP A 355 -28.74 -18.99 -26.63
N THR A 356 -28.99 -19.42 -25.39
CA THR A 356 -29.05 -18.53 -24.21
C THR A 356 -27.83 -18.75 -23.32
N ILE A 357 -26.97 -17.74 -23.24
CA ILE A 357 -25.75 -17.71 -22.44
C ILE A 357 -26.09 -17.08 -21.08
N PHE A 358 -25.93 -17.84 -20.00
CA PHE A 358 -26.13 -17.40 -18.62
C PHE A 358 -24.81 -17.41 -17.84
N ILE A 359 -24.46 -16.24 -17.29
CA ILE A 359 -23.23 -16.00 -16.53
C ILE A 359 -23.61 -15.82 -15.05
N PRO A 360 -23.27 -16.79 -14.16
CA PRO A 360 -23.61 -16.69 -12.74
C PRO A 360 -22.81 -15.59 -12.01
N THR A 361 -23.30 -15.15 -10.84
CA THR A 361 -22.53 -14.41 -9.84
C THR A 361 -21.65 -15.36 -9.01
N THR A 362 -20.43 -14.94 -8.68
CA THR A 362 -19.59 -15.59 -7.65
C THR A 362 -19.01 -14.56 -6.66
N THR A 363 -18.47 -15.05 -5.55
CA THR A 363 -17.75 -14.23 -4.55
C THR A 363 -16.46 -13.69 -5.17
N ILE A 364 -16.31 -12.36 -5.25
CA ILE A 364 -15.20 -11.73 -5.96
C ILE A 364 -13.86 -12.01 -5.24
N ASN A 365 -12.91 -12.59 -5.98
CA ASN A 365 -11.49 -12.61 -5.62
C ASN A 365 -10.79 -11.40 -6.29
N PRO A 366 -10.24 -10.41 -5.53
CA PRO A 366 -9.63 -9.22 -6.11
C PRO A 366 -8.48 -9.48 -7.11
N ALA A 367 -7.69 -10.54 -6.88
CA ALA A 367 -6.61 -10.92 -7.78
C ALA A 367 -7.14 -11.49 -9.12
N GLU A 368 -8.20 -12.30 -9.06
CA GLU A 368 -8.85 -12.83 -10.27
C GLU A 368 -9.59 -11.73 -11.02
N ALA A 369 -10.29 -10.83 -10.32
CA ALA A 369 -10.94 -9.66 -10.91
C ALA A 369 -9.95 -8.81 -11.74
N ARG A 370 -8.70 -8.67 -11.30
CA ARG A 370 -7.64 -7.99 -12.07
C ARG A 370 -7.20 -8.78 -13.30
N GLN A 371 -7.01 -10.09 -13.17
CA GLN A 371 -6.69 -10.95 -14.32
C GLN A 371 -7.83 -10.96 -15.35
N LEU A 372 -9.09 -10.89 -14.92
CA LEU A 372 -10.27 -10.73 -15.78
C LEU A 372 -10.33 -9.35 -16.45
N ASN A 373 -9.87 -8.27 -15.81
CA ASN A 373 -9.79 -6.95 -16.45
C ASN A 373 -8.64 -6.83 -17.47
N ASN A 374 -7.60 -7.65 -17.37
CA ASN A 374 -6.44 -7.63 -18.27
C ASN A 374 -6.60 -8.46 -19.57
N VAL A 375 -7.71 -9.18 -19.76
CA VAL A 375 -7.97 -9.97 -20.99
C VAL A 375 -8.86 -9.22 -21.99
N ASN A 376 -8.74 -9.57 -23.27
CA ASN A 376 -9.40 -8.89 -24.42
C ASN A 376 -10.93 -9.11 -24.52
N PHE A 377 -11.62 -9.24 -23.37
CA PHE A 377 -13.03 -9.58 -23.25
C PHE A 377 -13.77 -8.67 -22.27
N THR A 378 -13.18 -7.53 -21.90
CA THR A 378 -13.55 -6.78 -20.70
C THR A 378 -13.71 -5.28 -20.97
N ARG A 379 -14.25 -4.58 -19.98
CA ARG A 379 -14.77 -3.21 -20.07
C ARG A 379 -13.70 -2.19 -20.45
N ASP A 380 -14.15 -1.09 -21.04
CA ASP A 380 -13.34 0.11 -21.23
C ASP A 380 -12.94 0.71 -19.87
N ILE A 381 -11.71 0.42 -19.46
CA ILE A 381 -11.05 0.91 -18.24
C ILE A 381 -10.61 2.38 -18.34
N THR A 382 -10.68 2.98 -19.53
CA THR A 382 -10.29 4.39 -19.75
C THR A 382 -11.43 5.37 -19.48
N LYS A 383 -12.66 4.88 -19.36
CA LYS A 383 -13.81 5.72 -19.03
C LYS A 383 -13.72 6.22 -17.58
N PRO A 384 -14.05 7.50 -17.33
CA PRO A 384 -14.24 8.01 -15.98
C PRO A 384 -15.24 7.17 -15.17
N ARG A 385 -15.08 7.18 -13.84
CA ARG A 385 -16.00 6.61 -12.87
C ARG A 385 -16.47 7.71 -11.92
N ASN A 386 -17.77 7.92 -11.80
CA ASN A 386 -18.37 8.75 -10.77
C ASN A 386 -18.47 7.92 -9.49
N VAL A 387 -17.79 8.33 -8.42
CA VAL A 387 -17.79 7.63 -7.13
C VAL A 387 -18.05 8.60 -5.99
N ALA A 388 -18.67 8.13 -4.91
CA ALA A 388 -18.75 8.88 -3.66
C ALA A 388 -17.65 8.40 -2.70
N VAL A 389 -17.02 9.32 -1.98
CA VAL A 389 -16.03 9.02 -0.93
C VAL A 389 -16.49 9.68 0.37
N LEU A 390 -16.68 8.89 1.42
CA LEU A 390 -17.34 9.28 2.67
C LEU A 390 -16.60 8.71 3.90
N GLY A 391 -16.78 9.35 5.06
CA GLY A 391 -16.11 8.95 6.30
C GLY A 391 -14.75 9.64 6.47
N GLU A 392 -13.76 8.92 7.01
CA GLU A 392 -12.43 9.46 7.37
C GLU A 392 -11.53 9.77 6.15
N VAL A 393 -11.88 10.84 5.43
CA VAL A 393 -11.07 11.46 4.37
C VAL A 393 -11.01 12.97 4.54
N THR A 394 -10.00 13.61 3.96
CA THR A 394 -9.80 15.07 4.03
C THR A 394 -10.95 15.86 3.40
N ARG A 395 -11.56 15.33 2.35
CA ARG A 395 -12.72 15.93 1.68
C ARG A 395 -13.70 14.80 1.30
N PRO A 396 -14.76 14.57 2.08
CA PRO A 396 -15.85 13.70 1.63
C PRO A 396 -16.63 14.38 0.50
N GLY A 397 -17.13 13.60 -0.45
CA GLY A 397 -17.88 14.11 -1.61
C GLY A 397 -17.92 13.16 -2.80
N SER A 398 -18.53 13.62 -3.90
CA SER A 398 -18.58 12.91 -5.17
C SER A 398 -17.42 13.32 -6.08
N TYR A 399 -16.75 12.34 -6.68
CA TYR A 399 -15.53 12.52 -7.48
C TYR A 399 -15.60 11.78 -8.81
N VAL A 400 -15.02 12.39 -9.84
CA VAL A 400 -14.84 11.79 -11.16
C VAL A 400 -13.42 11.21 -11.24
N ILE A 401 -13.30 9.89 -11.10
CA ILE A 401 -12.02 9.19 -11.16
C ILE A 401 -11.72 8.83 -12.61
N LEU A 402 -10.75 9.51 -13.21
CA LEU A 402 -10.29 9.25 -14.57
C LEU A 402 -9.48 7.95 -14.62
N GLY A 403 -9.91 7.01 -15.46
CA GLY A 403 -9.05 5.91 -15.92
C GLY A 403 -8.10 6.42 -17.02
N GLY A 404 -6.83 6.02 -16.98
CA GLY A 404 -5.81 6.59 -17.86
C GLY A 404 -5.98 6.26 -19.35
N ASN A 405 -5.99 7.29 -20.20
CA ASN A 405 -5.79 7.18 -21.65
C ASN A 405 -5.19 8.47 -22.23
N THR A 406 -3.95 8.41 -22.69
CA THR A 406 -3.51 8.86 -24.03
C THR A 406 -2.02 8.57 -24.22
N GLN A 407 -1.56 8.53 -25.47
CA GLN A 407 -0.26 7.98 -25.89
C GLN A 407 0.97 8.83 -25.53
N ILE A 408 0.89 9.71 -24.52
CA ILE A 408 1.83 10.82 -24.30
C ILE A 408 2.76 10.60 -23.09
N ASP A 409 2.28 9.97 -22.01
CA ASP A 409 3.10 9.65 -20.82
C ASP A 409 3.00 8.15 -20.49
N ARG A 410 4.16 7.48 -20.44
CA ARG A 410 4.29 6.06 -20.10
C ARG A 410 4.51 5.79 -18.60
N THR A 411 4.56 6.82 -17.76
CA THR A 411 5.00 6.71 -16.36
C THR A 411 3.89 6.82 -15.32
N THR A 412 2.77 7.50 -15.62
CA THR A 412 1.71 7.78 -14.61
C THR A 412 0.27 7.43 -15.07
N ALA A 413 0.10 6.32 -15.81
CA ALA A 413 -1.21 5.85 -16.27
C ALA A 413 -1.97 5.06 -15.17
N GLY A 414 -2.79 5.75 -14.39
CA GLY A 414 -3.57 5.14 -13.29
C GLY A 414 -4.83 4.39 -13.74
N LEU A 415 -5.09 3.25 -13.11
CA LEU A 415 -6.42 2.62 -13.07
C LEU A 415 -7.36 3.42 -12.14
N PRO A 416 -8.69 3.41 -12.35
CA PRO A 416 -9.64 4.04 -11.43
C PRO A 416 -9.83 3.17 -10.17
N THR A 417 -8.95 3.31 -9.18
CA THR A 417 -8.91 2.47 -7.96
C THR A 417 -9.21 3.25 -6.68
N VAL A 418 -9.39 2.52 -5.57
CA VAL A 418 -9.62 3.11 -4.24
C VAL A 418 -8.50 4.06 -3.84
N THR A 419 -7.22 3.67 -3.96
CA THR A 419 -6.12 4.58 -3.60
C THR A 419 -6.15 5.86 -4.43
N ARG A 420 -6.55 5.78 -5.72
CA ARG A 420 -6.71 6.95 -6.57
C ARG A 420 -7.92 7.82 -6.18
N ALA A 421 -9.03 7.22 -5.75
CA ALA A 421 -10.17 7.98 -5.22
C ALA A 421 -9.83 8.67 -3.88
N LEU A 422 -9.07 8.01 -3.01
CA LEU A 422 -8.57 8.61 -1.76
C LEU A 422 -7.61 9.79 -2.05
N GLN A 423 -6.69 9.66 -3.00
CA GLN A 423 -5.87 10.78 -3.47
C GLN A 423 -6.71 11.97 -3.95
N VAL A 424 -7.75 11.73 -4.76
CA VAL A 424 -8.64 12.78 -5.28
C VAL A 424 -9.48 13.41 -4.17
N ALA A 425 -9.90 12.63 -3.16
CA ALA A 425 -10.50 13.12 -1.91
C ALA A 425 -9.52 13.92 -1.01
N GLY A 426 -8.23 14.01 -1.37
CA GLY A 426 -7.21 14.74 -0.61
C GLY A 426 -6.59 13.92 0.53
N GLY A 427 -6.67 12.60 0.46
CA GLY A 427 -6.12 11.65 1.41
C GLY A 427 -7.10 11.17 2.48
N ILE A 428 -6.72 10.09 3.15
CA ILE A 428 -7.30 9.60 4.41
C ILE A 428 -6.93 10.50 5.60
N THR A 429 -7.68 10.41 6.70
CA THR A 429 -7.26 11.03 7.98
C THR A 429 -6.34 10.09 8.77
N ALA A 430 -5.63 10.63 9.78
CA ALA A 430 -4.87 9.82 10.73
C ALA A 430 -5.76 8.92 11.62
N ALA A 431 -7.07 9.17 11.65
CA ALA A 431 -8.07 8.38 12.37
C ALA A 431 -8.77 7.33 11.49
N ALA A 432 -8.39 7.17 10.23
CA ALA A 432 -9.02 6.24 9.28
C ALA A 432 -8.70 4.75 9.56
N ASP A 433 -9.72 3.91 9.68
CA ASP A 433 -9.57 2.45 9.67
C ASP A 433 -9.41 1.93 8.24
N ILE A 434 -8.17 1.97 7.74
CA ILE A 434 -7.84 1.45 6.40
C ILE A 434 -7.89 -0.08 6.28
N ARG A 435 -8.22 -0.81 7.35
CA ARG A 435 -8.37 -2.28 7.35
C ARG A 435 -9.80 -2.71 7.02
N ASN A 436 -10.78 -1.82 7.25
CA ASN A 436 -12.22 -2.09 7.08
C ASN A 436 -12.93 -1.13 6.12
N ILE A 437 -12.22 -0.58 5.12
CA ILE A 437 -12.83 0.29 4.10
C ILE A 437 -13.95 -0.47 3.40
N GLN A 438 -15.14 0.12 3.34
CA GLN A 438 -16.31 -0.46 2.69
C GLN A 438 -16.50 0.16 1.31
N ILE A 439 -16.83 -0.65 0.31
CA ILE A 439 -17.23 -0.16 -1.01
C ILE A 439 -18.62 -0.71 -1.29
N ARG A 440 -19.59 0.19 -1.44
CA ARG A 440 -20.99 -0.14 -1.70
C ARG A 440 -21.27 0.10 -3.17
N ARG A 441 -21.52 -0.98 -3.90
CA ARG A 441 -21.78 -0.97 -5.35
C ARG A 441 -23.25 -1.23 -5.62
N PRO A 442 -23.96 -0.37 -6.38
CA PRO A 442 -25.30 -0.69 -6.85
C PRO A 442 -25.25 -1.89 -7.80
N ASN A 443 -26.20 -2.83 -7.67
CA ASN A 443 -26.30 -3.99 -8.56
C ASN A 443 -27.49 -3.86 -9.53
N ASN A 444 -27.45 -4.63 -10.61
CA ASN A 444 -28.48 -4.61 -11.67
C ASN A 444 -29.88 -5.08 -11.21
N ALA A 445 -30.02 -5.58 -9.97
CA ALA A 445 -31.28 -5.97 -9.35
C ALA A 445 -31.81 -4.95 -8.32
N GLY A 446 -31.21 -3.74 -8.25
CA GLY A 446 -31.64 -2.65 -7.37
C GLY A 446 -31.15 -2.73 -5.91
N GLY A 447 -30.33 -3.74 -5.58
CA GLY A 447 -29.66 -3.84 -4.27
C GLY A 447 -28.27 -3.21 -4.25
N GLN A 448 -27.60 -3.25 -3.09
CA GLN A 448 -26.18 -2.90 -2.96
C GLN A 448 -25.36 -4.12 -2.55
N GLN A 449 -24.22 -4.33 -3.20
CA GLN A 449 -23.17 -5.24 -2.75
C GLN A 449 -22.15 -4.45 -1.91
N VAL A 450 -21.70 -5.01 -0.79
CA VAL A 450 -20.71 -4.37 0.10
C VAL A 450 -19.42 -5.16 0.11
N PHE A 451 -18.38 -4.62 -0.51
CA PHE A 451 -17.02 -5.15 -0.46
C PHE A 451 -16.27 -4.56 0.74
N ARG A 452 -15.32 -5.31 1.29
CA ARG A 452 -14.37 -4.83 2.30
C ARG A 452 -12.96 -4.84 1.71
N VAL A 453 -12.23 -3.75 1.89
CA VAL A 453 -10.87 -3.56 1.38
C VAL A 453 -9.93 -3.24 2.53
N ASN A 454 -8.81 -3.96 2.57
CA ASN A 454 -7.79 -3.85 3.60
C ASN A 454 -6.51 -3.24 3.00
N LEU A 455 -6.47 -1.91 2.88
CA LEU A 455 -5.30 -1.21 2.36
C LEU A 455 -4.09 -1.32 3.31
N TRP A 456 -4.25 -1.75 4.57
CA TRP A 456 -3.10 -2.03 5.43
C TRP A 456 -2.21 -3.16 4.87
N GLN A 457 -2.79 -4.13 4.16
CA GLN A 457 -2.02 -5.16 3.46
C GLN A 457 -1.30 -4.61 2.21
N PHE A 458 -1.91 -3.65 1.49
CA PHE A 458 -1.25 -2.90 0.42
C PHE A 458 0.02 -2.20 0.95
N LEU A 459 -0.07 -1.54 2.12
CA LEU A 459 1.06 -0.84 2.75
C LEU A 459 2.20 -1.79 3.16
N GLN A 460 1.88 -2.94 3.76
CA GLN A 460 2.89 -3.84 4.31
C GLN A 460 3.58 -4.71 3.26
N ALA A 461 2.85 -5.19 2.25
CA ALA A 461 3.39 -6.12 1.27
C ALA A 461 3.89 -5.43 -0.02
N GLY A 462 3.51 -4.16 -0.25
CA GLY A 462 3.61 -3.55 -1.58
C GLY A 462 2.72 -4.24 -2.62
N ASP A 463 1.84 -5.15 -2.20
CA ASP A 463 1.00 -5.93 -3.08
C ASP A 463 -0.09 -5.06 -3.68
N SER A 464 0.16 -4.60 -4.91
CA SER A 464 -0.79 -3.76 -5.63
C SER A 464 -2.17 -4.42 -5.77
N ASN A 465 -2.28 -5.75 -5.69
CA ASN A 465 -3.53 -6.50 -5.89
C ASN A 465 -4.61 -6.22 -4.83
N GLN A 466 -4.23 -5.65 -3.69
CA GLN A 466 -5.17 -5.23 -2.64
C GLN A 466 -5.91 -3.92 -2.97
N ASP A 467 -5.47 -3.15 -3.97
CA ASP A 467 -6.16 -1.92 -4.38
C ASP A 467 -7.32 -2.23 -5.35
N PHE A 468 -8.55 -1.97 -4.89
CA PHE A 468 -9.78 -2.40 -5.55
C PHE A 468 -10.17 -1.47 -6.71
N LEU A 469 -10.69 -2.05 -7.80
CA LEU A 469 -11.07 -1.32 -9.02
C LEU A 469 -12.51 -0.81 -8.94
N LEU A 470 -12.70 0.47 -9.21
CA LEU A 470 -13.96 1.19 -9.05
C LEU A 470 -14.85 1.13 -10.30
N GLU A 471 -16.15 1.15 -10.04
CA GLU A 471 -17.23 1.23 -11.03
C GLU A 471 -18.08 2.48 -10.81
N ASP A 472 -18.93 2.79 -11.79
CA ASP A 472 -19.77 3.98 -11.75
C ASP A 472 -20.88 3.82 -10.70
N GLY A 473 -21.02 4.78 -9.79
CA GLY A 473 -21.93 4.71 -8.65
C GLY A 473 -21.35 4.02 -7.40
N ASP A 474 -20.09 3.59 -7.40
CA ASP A 474 -19.44 3.06 -6.19
C ASP A 474 -19.40 4.11 -5.06
N THR A 475 -19.79 3.71 -3.86
CA THR A 475 -19.67 4.53 -2.64
C THR A 475 -18.61 3.93 -1.71
N ILE A 476 -17.47 4.60 -1.61
CA ILE A 476 -16.37 4.26 -0.71
C ILE A 476 -16.63 4.90 0.65
N PHE A 477 -16.69 4.10 1.71
CA PHE A 477 -16.86 4.54 3.09
C PHE A 477 -15.68 4.09 3.95
N ILE A 478 -15.00 5.05 4.57
CA ILE A 478 -13.80 4.86 5.41
C ILE A 478 -14.23 5.01 6.87
N PRO A 479 -14.24 3.94 7.69
CA PRO A 479 -14.61 4.05 9.11
C PRO A 479 -13.57 4.78 9.95
N THR A 480 -13.97 5.30 11.11
CA THR A 480 -13.05 5.81 12.14
C THR A 480 -12.49 4.66 12.99
N LEU A 481 -11.21 4.73 13.34
CA LEU A 481 -10.55 3.81 14.26
C LEU A 481 -11.19 3.87 15.66
N THR A 482 -11.53 2.71 16.22
CA THR A 482 -12.01 2.59 17.61
C THR A 482 -10.92 2.78 18.66
N THR A 483 -9.65 2.60 18.27
CA THR A 483 -8.46 2.79 19.10
C THR A 483 -7.35 3.43 18.27
N PHE A 484 -6.93 4.65 18.62
CA PHE A 484 -5.88 5.37 17.90
C PHE A 484 -4.48 4.85 18.24
N ASN A 485 -3.60 4.73 17.24
CA ASN A 485 -2.21 4.32 17.42
C ASN A 485 -1.26 5.34 16.75
N PRO A 486 -0.53 6.16 17.53
CA PRO A 486 0.42 7.17 17.02
C PRO A 486 1.49 6.63 16.04
N ALA A 487 1.93 5.39 16.21
CA ALA A 487 2.94 4.77 15.37
C ALA A 487 2.37 4.23 14.04
N GLU A 488 1.06 3.94 13.99
CA GLU A 488 0.37 3.60 12.75
C GLU A 488 -0.03 4.86 11.98
N ALA A 489 -0.51 5.91 12.66
CA ALA A 489 -0.86 7.20 12.06
C ALA A 489 0.27 7.74 11.16
N ARG A 490 1.52 7.80 11.65
CA ARG A 490 2.68 8.24 10.84
C ARG A 490 2.97 7.37 9.62
N ARG A 491 2.66 6.07 9.71
CA ARG A 491 2.79 5.15 8.57
C ARG A 491 1.68 5.37 7.54
N LEU A 492 0.52 5.89 7.95
CA LEU A 492 -0.53 6.38 7.07
C LEU A 492 -0.20 7.75 6.46
N ASP A 493 0.43 8.65 7.21
CA ASP A 493 0.81 10.00 6.74
C ASP A 493 1.89 9.97 5.62
N ASN A 494 2.78 8.98 5.63
CA ASN A 494 3.89 8.85 4.68
C ASN A 494 3.56 8.10 3.36
N VAL A 495 2.29 7.86 3.03
CA VAL A 495 1.88 7.07 1.84
C VAL A 495 1.41 7.95 0.68
N SER A 496 1.62 7.48 -0.55
CA SER A 496 1.17 8.11 -1.81
C SER A 496 -0.34 8.41 -1.94
N PHE A 497 -1.20 7.89 -1.06
CA PHE A 497 -2.64 8.21 -0.99
C PHE A 497 -3.07 8.85 0.33
N SER A 498 -2.10 9.40 1.07
CA SER A 498 -2.34 10.21 2.25
C SER A 498 -2.58 11.68 1.92
N ARG A 499 -2.69 12.49 2.97
CA ARG A 499 -2.81 13.94 2.90
C ARG A 499 -1.55 14.60 2.34
N ASP A 500 -1.73 15.80 1.80
CA ASP A 500 -0.62 16.68 1.47
C ASP A 500 0.01 17.23 2.77
N ILE A 501 1.07 16.56 3.22
CA ILE A 501 1.85 16.88 4.41
C ILE A 501 2.73 18.14 4.27
N THR A 502 2.86 18.70 3.05
CA THR A 502 3.66 19.91 2.80
C THR A 502 2.88 21.20 3.08
N LYS A 503 1.55 21.13 3.15
CA LYS A 503 0.71 22.31 3.40
C LYS A 503 0.88 22.86 4.82
N PRO A 504 0.98 24.20 5.00
CA PRO A 504 0.96 24.83 6.31
C PRO A 504 -0.29 24.47 7.12
N ARG A 505 -0.15 24.41 8.45
CA ARG A 505 -1.22 24.07 9.39
C ARG A 505 -1.49 25.19 10.37
N SER A 506 -2.73 25.62 10.51
CA SER A 506 -3.15 26.61 11.51
C SER A 506 -3.54 25.90 12.80
N VAL A 507 -2.78 26.14 13.88
CA VAL A 507 -2.97 25.51 15.20
C VAL A 507 -3.01 26.56 16.30
N SER A 508 -3.57 26.23 17.45
CA SER A 508 -3.50 27.07 18.66
C SER A 508 -2.66 26.41 19.73
N VAL A 509 -1.74 27.15 20.35
CA VAL A 509 -0.85 26.67 21.43
C VAL A 509 -1.16 27.43 22.71
N LEU A 510 -1.52 26.70 23.77
CA LEU A 510 -2.09 27.22 25.02
C LEU A 510 -1.43 26.57 26.25
N GLY A 511 -1.51 27.24 27.39
CA GLY A 511 -0.97 26.75 28.66
C GLY A 511 0.46 27.21 28.94
N GLU A 512 1.30 26.30 29.42
CA GLU A 512 2.64 26.59 29.98
C GLU A 512 3.73 26.71 28.88
N ILE A 513 3.54 27.70 28.01
CA ILE A 513 4.34 27.99 26.81
C ILE A 513 4.82 29.44 26.82
N THR A 514 6.00 29.73 26.27
CA THR A 514 6.58 31.10 26.28
C THR A 514 5.66 32.15 25.65
N ARG A 515 5.01 31.82 24.52
CA ARG A 515 4.03 32.67 23.84
C ARG A 515 2.79 31.83 23.45
N PRO A 516 1.69 31.87 24.21
CA PRO A 516 0.45 31.25 23.79
C PRO A 516 -0.21 32.07 22.67
N GLY A 517 -0.96 31.40 21.79
CA GLY A 517 -1.63 32.02 20.65
C GLY A 517 -1.80 31.06 19.47
N SER A 518 -2.29 31.56 18.34
CA SER A 518 -2.44 30.79 17.10
C SER A 518 -1.20 30.92 16.21
N TYR A 519 -0.77 29.81 15.62
CA TYR A 519 0.46 29.67 14.85
C TYR A 519 0.20 28.97 13.52
N VAL A 520 0.85 29.42 12.46
CA VAL A 520 0.91 28.71 11.17
C VAL A 520 2.18 27.89 11.14
N VAL A 521 2.04 26.58 11.33
CA VAL A 521 3.12 25.60 11.29
C VAL A 521 3.35 25.19 9.85
N ILE A 522 4.34 25.80 9.22
CA ILE A 522 4.76 25.48 7.85
C ILE A 522 5.61 24.21 7.89
N GLY A 523 5.18 23.17 7.15
CA GLY A 523 6.09 22.10 6.74
C GLY A 523 7.15 22.70 5.81
N GLY A 524 8.43 22.51 6.13
CA GLY A 524 9.53 23.38 5.69
C GLY A 524 9.53 23.67 4.19
N ASP A 525 9.37 24.95 3.83
CA ASP A 525 9.22 25.37 2.44
C ASP A 525 10.50 25.18 1.62
N THR A 526 10.27 25.02 0.33
CA THR A 526 11.23 24.82 -0.74
C THR A 526 12.31 25.89 -0.81
N GLN A 527 13.52 25.48 -1.21
CA GLN A 527 14.51 26.16 -2.10
C GLN A 527 15.94 25.73 -1.76
N ILE A 528 16.28 25.52 -0.47
CA ILE A 528 17.70 25.49 -0.02
C ILE A 528 18.26 24.08 0.19
N ASP A 529 17.48 23.12 0.71
CA ASP A 529 17.95 21.73 0.89
C ASP A 529 16.85 20.71 0.57
N ARG A 530 17.18 19.68 -0.23
CA ARG A 530 16.26 18.58 -0.60
C ARG A 530 16.30 17.39 0.36
N THR A 531 17.18 17.40 1.36
CA THR A 531 17.37 16.29 2.31
C THR A 531 16.52 16.41 3.58
N THR A 532 16.07 17.63 3.95
CA THR A 532 15.35 17.89 5.21
C THR A 532 14.03 18.62 4.96
N ALA A 533 13.08 17.94 4.32
CA ALA A 533 11.69 18.41 4.23
C ALA A 533 11.02 18.29 5.63
N GLY A 534 10.95 19.40 6.36
CA GLY A 534 10.43 19.43 7.72
C GLY A 534 8.92 19.19 7.76
N LEU A 535 8.44 18.27 8.61
CA LEU A 535 7.01 18.04 8.83
C LEU A 535 6.42 19.09 9.79
N PRO A 536 5.13 19.46 9.66
CA PRO A 536 4.44 20.31 10.63
C PRO A 536 4.09 19.52 11.91
N THR A 537 5.07 19.33 12.80
CA THR A 537 4.93 18.55 14.04
C THR A 537 4.66 19.41 15.29
N LEU A 538 4.24 18.75 16.38
CA LEU A 538 4.06 19.34 17.71
C LEU A 538 5.29 20.13 18.16
N THR A 539 6.48 19.54 18.18
CA THR A 539 7.72 20.21 18.62
C THR A 539 8.01 21.44 17.77
N ARG A 540 7.64 21.43 16.48
CA ARG A 540 7.75 22.60 15.61
C ARG A 540 6.76 23.71 15.98
N ALA A 541 5.53 23.37 16.38
CA ALA A 541 4.59 24.35 16.93
C ALA A 541 5.08 24.95 18.27
N LEU A 542 5.62 24.11 19.16
CA LEU A 542 6.21 24.54 20.43
C LEU A 542 7.39 25.52 20.21
N GLN A 543 8.27 25.22 19.24
CA GLN A 543 9.35 26.13 18.81
C GLN A 543 8.81 27.49 18.32
N LEU A 544 7.80 27.48 17.44
CA LEU A 544 7.18 28.71 16.91
C LEU A 544 6.53 29.54 18.04
N ALA A 545 5.93 28.86 19.02
CA ALA A 545 5.42 29.46 20.26
C ALA A 545 6.53 29.91 21.25
N GLY A 546 7.81 29.88 20.86
CA GLY A 546 8.94 30.33 21.67
C GLY A 546 9.43 29.33 22.72
N GLY A 547 8.93 28.09 22.66
CA GLY A 547 9.34 26.98 23.50
C GLY A 547 8.56 26.83 24.82
N VAL A 548 8.49 25.59 25.32
CA VAL A 548 7.83 25.26 26.60
C VAL A 548 8.66 25.74 27.80
N THR A 549 8.02 26.20 28.87
CA THR A 549 8.75 26.70 30.04
C THR A 549 9.23 25.54 30.92
N PRO A 550 10.25 25.73 31.78
CA PRO A 550 10.65 24.74 32.79
C PRO A 550 9.57 24.36 33.83
N LEU A 551 8.38 24.98 33.79
CA LEU A 551 7.22 24.57 34.60
C LEU A 551 6.21 23.70 33.84
N SER A 552 6.45 23.39 32.56
CA SER A 552 5.51 22.64 31.72
C SER A 552 5.50 21.13 32.02
N ASP A 553 4.31 20.54 32.10
CA ASP A 553 4.15 19.09 32.18
C ASP A 553 4.21 18.46 30.79
N ILE A 554 5.43 18.26 30.31
CA ILE A 554 5.68 17.63 29.01
C ILE A 554 5.40 16.12 28.97
N ARG A 555 4.87 15.53 30.06
CA ARG A 555 4.40 14.12 30.09
C ARG A 555 2.92 13.99 29.73
N ASN A 556 2.15 15.06 29.89
CA ASN A 556 0.68 15.09 29.78
C ASN A 556 0.18 16.20 28.83
N ILE A 557 0.91 16.49 27.75
CA ILE A 557 0.47 17.47 26.74
C ILE A 557 -0.80 16.94 26.05
N GLN A 558 -1.82 17.79 25.92
CA GLN A 558 -3.07 17.45 25.23
C GLN A 558 -3.09 18.09 23.85
N LEU A 559 -3.13 17.29 22.79
CA LEU A 559 -3.47 17.74 21.45
C LEU A 559 -4.96 17.47 21.21
N ARG A 560 -5.75 18.52 21.06
CA ARG A 560 -7.19 18.43 20.79
C ARG A 560 -7.45 18.73 19.32
N ARG A 561 -7.99 17.75 18.61
CA ARG A 561 -8.26 17.80 17.17
C ARG A 561 -9.76 17.90 16.91
N PRO A 562 -10.24 18.95 16.22
CA PRO A 562 -11.65 19.02 15.85
C PRO A 562 -11.97 17.91 14.84
N ASN A 563 -13.03 17.13 15.11
CA ASN A 563 -13.53 16.12 14.18
C ASN A 563 -14.58 16.73 13.24
N GLN A 564 -14.79 16.10 12.08
CA GLN A 564 -15.69 16.62 11.03
C GLN A 564 -17.18 16.59 11.39
N PHE A 565 -17.54 16.09 12.58
CA PHE A 565 -18.90 16.03 13.13
C PHE A 565 -19.12 17.00 14.30
N GLY A 566 -18.16 17.88 14.60
CA GLY A 566 -18.30 18.94 15.60
C GLY A 566 -17.92 18.57 17.04
N GLY A 567 -17.26 17.43 17.26
CA GLY A 567 -16.64 17.08 18.55
C GLY A 567 -15.11 17.22 18.53
N GLU A 568 -14.46 17.04 19.68
CA GLU A 568 -12.99 17.00 19.79
C GLU A 568 -12.48 15.57 20.02
N GLN A 569 -11.39 15.18 19.35
CA GLN A 569 -10.55 14.04 19.71
C GLN A 569 -9.37 14.55 20.55
N VAL A 570 -9.08 13.92 21.69
CA VAL A 570 -7.98 14.34 22.58
C VAL A 570 -6.88 13.28 22.58
N PHE A 571 -5.68 13.65 22.15
CA PHE A 571 -4.48 12.83 22.24
C PHE A 571 -3.61 13.31 23.41
N ASN A 572 -3.28 12.40 24.33
CA ASN A 572 -2.30 12.66 25.39
C ASN A 572 -0.90 12.31 24.88
N ILE A 573 0.06 13.20 25.07
CA ILE A 573 1.39 13.15 24.45
C ILE A 573 2.49 13.31 25.51
N ASN A 574 3.46 12.41 25.46
CA ASN A 574 4.57 12.34 26.40
C ASN A 574 5.90 12.72 25.72
N LEU A 575 6.18 14.02 25.61
CA LEU A 575 7.47 14.50 25.10
C LEU A 575 8.64 14.25 26.07
N TRP A 576 8.40 13.87 27.34
CA TRP A 576 9.47 13.36 28.20
C TRP A 576 10.02 12.02 27.68
N GLN A 577 9.14 11.13 27.22
CA GLN A 577 9.53 9.88 26.56
C GLN A 577 10.31 10.14 25.26
N PHE A 578 9.89 11.13 24.46
CA PHE A 578 10.63 11.59 23.27
C PHE A 578 12.08 12.00 23.61
N LEU A 579 12.26 12.83 24.65
CA LEU A 579 13.59 13.27 25.10
C LEU A 579 14.46 12.13 25.64
N GLN A 580 13.88 11.17 26.35
CA GLN A 580 14.64 10.06 26.96
C GLN A 580 15.02 8.94 25.97
N THR A 581 14.19 8.67 24.97
CA THR A 581 14.31 7.46 24.13
C THR A 581 14.51 7.74 22.65
N GLY A 582 14.31 8.99 22.19
CA GLY A 582 14.22 9.31 20.78
C GLY A 582 12.97 8.73 20.10
N ASP A 583 11.96 8.26 20.87
CA ASP A 583 10.69 7.76 20.36
C ASP A 583 9.92 8.87 19.64
N ALA A 584 10.20 8.98 18.34
CA ALA A 584 9.57 9.95 17.45
C ALA A 584 8.04 9.82 17.42
N SER A 585 7.44 8.71 17.87
CA SER A 585 5.98 8.52 17.84
C SER A 585 5.21 9.58 18.62
N GLN A 586 5.84 10.22 19.62
CA GLN A 586 5.27 11.27 20.46
C GLN A 586 5.14 12.64 19.76
N ASP A 587 6.03 13.00 18.83
CA ASP A 587 6.05 14.34 18.20
C ASP A 587 5.02 14.45 17.06
N LEU A 588 3.71 14.45 17.40
CA LEU A 588 2.62 14.21 16.45
C LEU A 588 2.57 15.22 15.29
N LEU A 589 2.15 14.73 14.12
CA LEU A 589 1.82 15.56 12.96
C LEU A 589 0.52 16.34 13.22
N LEU A 590 0.50 17.61 12.86
CA LEU A 590 -0.58 18.54 13.16
C LEU A 590 -1.59 18.68 12.00
N GLU A 591 -2.84 18.97 12.35
CA GLU A 591 -3.94 19.27 11.43
C GLU A 591 -4.44 20.71 11.63
N ASP A 592 -5.22 21.22 10.67
CA ASP A 592 -5.84 22.54 10.79
C ASP A 592 -6.92 22.54 11.89
N GLY A 593 -6.84 23.53 12.79
CA GLY A 593 -7.71 23.64 13.96
C GLY A 593 -7.22 22.89 15.19
N ASP A 594 -6.10 22.16 15.13
CA ASP A 594 -5.51 21.51 16.30
C ASP A 594 -5.22 22.52 17.42
N THR A 595 -5.62 22.17 18.64
CA THR A 595 -5.36 22.95 19.85
C THR A 595 -4.45 22.17 20.79
N ILE A 596 -3.22 22.64 20.91
CA ILE A 596 -2.18 22.12 21.79
C ILE A 596 -2.33 22.80 23.16
N PHE A 597 -2.66 22.04 24.19
CA PHE A 597 -2.71 22.50 25.58
C PHE A 597 -1.60 21.83 26.41
N ILE A 598 -0.79 22.66 27.05
CA ILE A 598 0.39 22.24 27.84
C ILE A 598 0.10 22.54 29.33
N PRO A 599 -0.11 21.53 30.18
CA PRO A 599 -0.36 21.76 31.61
C PRO A 599 0.87 22.33 32.33
N THR A 600 0.66 22.95 33.49
CA THR A 600 1.73 23.33 34.43
C THR A 600 1.97 22.18 35.42
N LEU A 601 3.23 21.90 35.74
CA LEU A 601 3.65 20.89 36.72
C LEU A 601 3.13 21.20 38.12
N THR A 602 2.66 20.16 38.81
CA THR A 602 2.29 20.18 40.23
C THR A 602 3.50 20.11 41.18
N THR A 603 4.61 19.52 40.73
CA THR A 603 5.87 19.39 41.48
C THR A 603 7.06 19.75 40.59
N PHE A 604 7.86 20.74 41.01
CA PHE A 604 9.05 21.16 40.28
C PHE A 604 10.28 20.33 40.67
N ASN A 605 11.04 19.85 39.68
CA ASN A 605 12.32 19.16 39.87
C ASN A 605 13.42 19.93 39.12
N PRO A 606 14.44 20.49 39.79
CA PRO A 606 15.47 21.31 39.15
C PRO A 606 16.35 20.52 38.17
N THR A 607 16.58 19.22 38.42
CA THR A 607 17.37 18.35 37.54
C THR A 607 16.63 18.07 36.23
N GLU A 608 15.33 17.81 36.30
CA GLU A 608 14.50 17.64 35.09
C GLU A 608 14.35 18.95 34.32
N ALA A 609 14.22 20.08 35.03
CA ALA A 609 14.18 21.41 34.41
C ALA A 609 15.46 21.74 33.62
N ARG A 610 16.64 21.31 34.09
CA ARG A 610 17.90 21.42 33.32
C ARG A 610 17.85 20.59 32.03
N LEU A 611 17.46 19.32 32.11
CA LEU A 611 17.36 18.43 30.94
C LEU A 611 16.33 18.93 29.92
N LEU A 612 15.20 19.48 30.39
CA LEU A 612 14.24 20.15 29.51
C LEU A 612 14.84 21.40 28.86
N SER A 613 15.60 22.22 29.59
CA SER A 613 16.20 23.45 29.02
C SER A 613 17.21 23.23 27.90
N THR A 614 17.71 22.00 27.70
CA THR A 614 18.54 21.62 26.54
C THR A 614 17.74 21.09 25.34
N ALA A 615 16.42 20.93 25.45
CA ALA A 615 15.57 20.46 24.36
C ALA A 615 15.37 21.53 23.28
N SER A 616 15.37 21.12 22.01
CA SER A 616 15.17 22.01 20.85
C SER A 616 13.79 22.67 20.77
N PHE A 617 12.86 22.32 21.66
CA PHE A 617 11.51 22.89 21.79
C PHE A 617 11.23 23.54 23.16
N ALA A 618 12.24 23.67 24.01
CA ALA A 618 12.14 24.41 25.26
C ALA A 618 12.33 25.92 25.07
N ALA A 619 11.93 26.69 26.08
CA ALA A 619 12.11 28.14 26.10
C ALA A 619 13.59 28.52 26.04
N ASP A 620 13.92 29.54 25.25
CA ASP A 620 15.29 30.07 25.19
C ASP A 620 15.66 30.77 26.51
N LEU A 621 16.48 30.09 27.32
CA LEU A 621 16.98 30.59 28.60
C LEU A 621 18.32 31.32 28.49
N THR A 622 18.90 31.50 27.29
CA THR A 622 20.18 32.23 27.11
C THR A 622 20.01 33.75 27.23
N LYS A 623 18.78 34.24 27.04
CA LYS A 623 18.43 35.66 27.15
C LYS A 623 18.57 36.18 28.58
N PRO A 624 18.93 37.46 28.78
CA PRO A 624 19.01 38.07 30.12
C PRO A 624 17.66 37.97 30.83
N ARG A 625 17.68 37.75 32.15
CA ARG A 625 16.48 37.59 32.99
C ARG A 625 16.41 38.63 34.10
N THR A 626 15.30 39.36 34.16
CA THR A 626 15.06 40.29 35.28
C THR A 626 14.49 39.53 36.47
N VAL A 627 15.19 39.58 37.60
CA VAL A 627 14.80 38.92 38.86
C VAL A 627 14.92 39.91 40.03
N ALA A 628 14.20 39.66 41.11
CA ALA A 628 14.46 40.32 42.39
C ALA A 628 15.34 39.43 43.29
N VAL A 629 16.30 40.00 44.00
CA VAL A 629 17.06 39.31 45.05
C VAL A 629 16.84 40.07 46.37
N VAL A 630 16.36 39.36 47.40
CA VAL A 630 15.86 39.95 48.65
C VAL A 630 16.19 39.07 49.86
N GLY A 631 16.27 39.68 51.05
CA GLY A 631 16.66 39.02 52.29
C GLY A 631 18.14 39.21 52.62
N GLU A 632 18.80 38.18 53.15
CA GLU A 632 20.20 38.20 53.64
C GLU A 632 21.26 38.25 52.51
N VAL A 633 21.24 39.31 51.71
CA VAL A 633 22.25 39.65 50.69
C VAL A 633 22.83 41.04 50.93
N LYS A 634 24.07 41.28 50.50
CA LYS A 634 24.75 42.57 50.70
C LYS A 634 24.04 43.74 50.00
N ARG A 635 23.33 43.48 48.89
CA ARG A 635 22.50 44.46 48.18
C ARG A 635 21.19 43.80 47.72
N PRO A 636 20.09 43.97 48.46
CA PRO A 636 18.76 43.62 47.98
C PRO A 636 18.35 44.54 46.81
N GLY A 637 17.65 44.01 45.80
CA GLY A 637 17.18 44.80 44.66
C GLY A 637 16.84 43.98 43.41
N PRO A 638 16.43 44.66 42.32
CA PRO A 638 16.25 44.05 41.01
C PRO A 638 17.59 43.88 40.28
N TYR A 639 17.77 42.74 39.63
CA TYR A 639 18.98 42.37 38.90
C TYR A 639 18.65 41.77 37.53
N VAL A 640 19.42 42.15 36.51
CA VAL A 640 19.40 41.49 35.19
C VAL A 640 20.48 40.41 35.19
N VAL A 641 20.05 39.16 35.31
CA VAL A 641 20.93 37.99 35.31
C VAL A 641 21.20 37.58 33.88
N LEU A 642 22.44 37.77 33.46
CA LEU A 642 22.94 37.24 32.19
C LEU A 642 23.33 35.77 32.34
N GLY A 643 23.12 35.00 31.28
CA GLY A 643 23.85 33.77 31.05
C GLY A 643 25.37 34.00 31.03
N GLY A 644 26.14 32.96 31.29
CA GLY A 644 27.58 33.07 31.58
C GLY A 644 28.38 33.77 30.48
N ASP A 645 29.03 34.89 30.82
CA ASP A 645 29.89 35.67 29.93
C ASP A 645 31.37 35.34 30.16
N THR A 646 31.93 34.57 29.23
CA THR A 646 33.37 34.43 29.00
C THR A 646 33.61 34.34 27.50
N GLN A 647 34.22 35.37 26.91
CA GLN A 647 34.43 35.50 25.44
C GLN A 647 35.27 34.39 24.78
N ILE A 648 35.81 33.45 25.54
CA ILE A 648 36.69 32.38 25.07
C ILE A 648 35.89 31.21 24.46
N ASP A 649 34.66 30.94 24.92
CA ASP A 649 33.90 29.77 24.49
C ASP A 649 32.48 30.09 24.03
N ARG A 650 32.32 30.32 22.72
CA ARG A 650 31.02 30.57 22.08
C ARG A 650 30.17 29.32 21.91
N THR A 651 30.61 28.16 22.40
CA THR A 651 29.86 26.89 22.27
C THR A 651 28.98 26.56 23.48
N THR A 652 29.26 27.14 24.65
CA THR A 652 28.52 26.84 25.90
C THR A 652 28.10 28.14 26.60
N GLY A 653 27.03 28.77 26.11
CA GLY A 653 26.39 29.89 26.82
C GLY A 653 25.79 29.41 28.13
N GLY A 654 26.33 29.86 29.27
CA GLY A 654 25.86 29.44 30.60
C GLY A 654 24.43 29.91 30.87
N PHE A 655 23.68 29.19 31.71
CA PHE A 655 22.33 29.60 32.11
C PHE A 655 22.35 30.78 33.12
N PRO A 656 21.30 31.60 33.19
CA PRO A 656 21.10 32.56 34.28
C PRO A 656 20.65 31.79 35.54
N THR A 657 21.46 31.77 36.59
CA THR A 657 21.21 30.93 37.79
C THR A 657 21.16 31.73 39.11
N VAL A 658 20.64 31.10 40.16
CA VAL A 658 20.50 31.69 41.51
C VAL A 658 21.84 32.15 42.08
N VAL A 659 22.92 31.37 41.88
CA VAL A 659 24.29 31.75 42.26
C VAL A 659 24.68 33.06 41.58
N ARG A 660 24.42 33.19 40.26
CA ARG A 660 24.77 34.40 39.51
C ARG A 660 23.97 35.61 39.99
N ALA A 661 22.70 35.44 40.34
CA ALA A 661 21.88 36.50 40.91
C ALA A 661 22.41 36.96 42.29
N ILE A 662 22.76 36.02 43.16
CA ILE A 662 23.34 36.32 44.49
C ILE A 662 24.71 37.01 44.37
N GLN A 663 25.54 36.63 43.40
CA GLN A 663 26.80 37.32 43.12
C GLN A 663 26.59 38.76 42.64
N LEU A 664 25.57 39.02 41.80
CA LEU A 664 25.19 40.37 41.36
C LEU A 664 24.63 41.22 42.53
N ALA A 665 23.90 40.59 43.46
CA ALA A 665 23.49 41.16 44.75
C ALA A 665 24.66 41.38 45.74
N GLY A 666 25.91 41.16 45.31
CA GLY A 666 27.11 41.38 46.12
C GLY A 666 27.40 40.27 47.13
N GLY A 667 26.73 39.13 47.04
CA GLY A 667 26.88 37.98 47.91
C GLY A 667 25.90 37.93 49.09
N ILE A 668 25.79 36.75 49.69
CA ILE A 668 24.99 36.47 50.89
C ILE A 668 25.73 36.87 52.17
N THR A 669 24.99 37.27 53.21
CA THR A 669 25.57 37.70 54.49
C THR A 669 25.97 36.50 55.38
N PRO A 670 26.86 36.71 56.38
CA PRO A 670 27.07 35.78 57.49
C PRO A 670 25.84 35.41 58.34
N GLY A 671 24.66 35.98 58.07
CA GLY A 671 23.39 35.68 58.74
C GLY A 671 22.39 34.89 57.88
N ALA A 672 22.74 34.53 56.64
CA ALA A 672 21.87 33.83 55.70
C ALA A 672 21.62 32.36 56.08
N ASP A 673 20.36 31.92 56.02
CA ASP A 673 20.01 30.50 55.95
C ASP A 673 20.20 29.99 54.52
N VAL A 674 21.39 29.44 54.28
CA VAL A 674 21.78 28.85 53.00
C VAL A 674 21.15 27.48 52.71
N ARG A 675 20.37 26.91 53.65
CA ARG A 675 19.68 25.63 53.47
C ARG A 675 18.25 25.80 52.97
N ASN A 676 17.62 26.94 53.24
CA ASN A 676 16.22 27.22 52.91
C ASN A 676 16.01 28.42 51.98
N ILE A 677 16.96 28.71 51.07
CA ILE A 677 16.80 29.74 50.04
C ILE A 677 15.58 29.39 49.15
N GLN A 678 14.76 30.39 48.84
CA GLN A 678 13.51 30.23 48.11
C GLN A 678 13.54 31.04 46.81
N ILE A 679 13.21 30.40 45.70
CA ILE A 679 12.85 31.09 44.46
C ILE A 679 11.33 31.11 44.40
N ARG A 680 10.73 32.30 44.48
CA ARG A 680 9.30 32.49 44.25
C ARG A 680 9.12 32.81 42.78
N ARG A 681 8.51 31.88 42.05
CA ARG A 681 8.30 31.96 40.61
C ARG A 681 6.82 32.22 40.32
N PRO A 682 6.46 33.34 39.68
CA PRO A 682 5.08 33.56 39.25
C PRO A 682 4.74 32.59 38.11
N SER A 683 3.74 31.72 38.31
CA SER A 683 3.19 30.91 37.22
C SER A 683 2.21 31.72 36.37
N ARG A 684 1.97 31.29 35.13
CA ARG A 684 0.98 31.94 34.23
C ARG A 684 -0.46 31.85 34.74
N ALA A 685 -0.74 30.94 35.66
CA ALA A 685 -2.01 30.82 36.36
C ALA A 685 -2.17 31.81 37.55
N GLY A 686 -1.19 32.68 37.80
CA GLY A 686 -1.20 33.64 38.92
C GLY A 686 -0.83 33.05 40.28
N VAL A 687 -0.50 31.76 40.35
CA VAL A 687 -0.03 31.08 41.57
C VAL A 687 1.50 31.21 41.68
N GLU A 688 2.02 31.67 42.82
CA GLU A 688 3.46 31.61 43.10
C GLU A 688 3.89 30.16 43.40
N GLN A 689 4.87 29.64 42.65
CA GLN A 689 5.55 28.40 42.99
C GLN A 689 6.80 28.71 43.82
N ILE A 690 6.92 28.12 45.01
CA ILE A 690 8.08 28.27 45.90
C ILE A 690 9.03 27.08 45.68
N ILE A 691 10.11 27.32 44.95
CA ILE A 691 11.19 26.35 44.75
C ILE A 691 12.22 26.55 45.87
N LYS A 692 12.44 25.54 46.71
CA LYS A 692 13.50 25.57 47.73
C LYS A 692 14.81 25.06 47.13
N VAL A 693 15.92 25.74 47.42
CA VAL A 693 17.28 25.31 47.01
C VAL A 693 18.22 25.35 48.21
N ASN A 694 19.09 24.33 48.30
CA ASN A 694 19.98 24.12 49.43
C ASN A 694 21.43 24.41 49.03
N PHE A 695 21.85 25.66 49.19
CA PHE A 695 23.20 26.10 48.85
C PHE A 695 24.28 25.50 49.76
N TRP A 696 23.92 24.94 50.93
CA TRP A 696 24.85 24.13 51.72
C TRP A 696 25.28 22.85 50.98
N GLN A 697 24.36 22.19 50.25
CA GLN A 697 24.69 21.03 49.42
C GLN A 697 25.54 21.42 48.20
N LEU A 698 25.29 22.59 47.60
CA LEU A 698 26.15 23.13 46.55
C LEU A 698 27.59 23.38 47.05
N LEU A 699 27.74 23.99 48.23
CA LEU A 699 29.04 24.34 48.81
C LEU A 699 29.82 23.12 49.35
N GLN A 700 29.15 22.13 49.94
CA GLN A 700 29.83 20.96 50.52
C GLN A 700 30.03 19.81 49.53
N ALA A 701 29.07 19.54 48.65
CA ALA A 701 29.07 18.37 47.77
C ALA A 701 29.26 18.71 46.28
N GLY A 702 29.31 20.00 45.92
CA GLY A 702 29.34 20.43 44.52
C GLY A 702 28.03 20.16 43.78
N ASP A 703 26.91 20.05 44.50
CA ASP A 703 25.61 19.69 43.91
C ASP A 703 25.02 20.82 43.07
N PHE A 704 25.40 20.86 41.79
CA PHE A 704 24.87 21.79 40.79
C PHE A 704 23.37 21.64 40.51
N SER A 705 22.66 20.64 41.05
CA SER A 705 21.18 20.62 40.96
C SER A 705 20.54 21.74 41.79
N GLN A 706 21.23 22.22 42.83
CA GLN A 706 20.76 23.30 43.71
C GLN A 706 20.84 24.70 43.06
N ASP A 707 21.73 24.91 42.09
CA ASP A 707 21.88 26.21 41.41
C ASP A 707 20.86 26.39 40.27
N ALA A 708 19.57 26.39 40.64
CA ALA A 708 18.47 26.36 39.68
C ALA A 708 18.51 27.49 38.64
N ILE A 709 17.98 27.21 37.44
CA ILE A 709 17.89 28.20 36.36
C ILE A 709 16.73 29.15 36.66
N LEU A 710 16.99 30.45 36.49
CA LEU A 710 16.05 31.55 36.72
C LEU A 710 15.18 31.84 35.49
N GLN A 711 14.01 32.39 35.76
CA GLN A 711 13.03 32.87 34.78
C GLN A 711 12.70 34.35 35.00
N GLU A 712 11.98 34.94 34.05
CA GLU A 712 11.56 36.35 34.14
C GLU A 712 10.59 36.57 35.31
N GLY A 713 10.89 37.53 36.19
CA GLY A 713 10.05 37.83 37.35
C GLY A 713 10.25 36.91 38.56
N ASP A 714 11.23 36.01 38.54
CA ASP A 714 11.62 35.25 39.74
C ASP A 714 12.04 36.19 40.88
N THR A 715 11.65 35.84 42.11
CA THR A 715 12.16 36.48 43.33
C THR A 715 12.97 35.49 44.15
N VAL A 716 14.29 35.70 44.21
CA VAL A 716 15.22 34.96 45.06
C VAL A 716 15.17 35.55 46.47
N PHE A 717 14.57 34.84 47.40
CA PHE A 717 14.48 35.17 48.81
C PHE A 717 15.48 34.34 49.63
N VAL A 718 16.41 35.02 50.30
CA VAL A 718 17.40 34.43 51.21
C VAL A 718 16.95 34.69 52.66
N PRO A 719 16.44 33.69 53.41
CA PRO A 719 16.00 33.89 54.78
C PRO A 719 17.16 34.16 55.75
N THR A 720 16.85 34.77 56.91
CA THR A 720 17.77 34.89 58.05
C THR A 720 17.81 33.58 58.85
N ALA A 721 19.00 33.11 59.20
CA ALA A 721 19.20 31.91 60.01
C ALA A 721 18.74 32.11 61.46
N THR A 722 17.99 31.15 61.99
CA THR A 722 17.52 31.15 63.40
C THR A 722 18.62 30.82 64.40
N GLU A 723 19.60 30.02 63.99
CA GLU A 723 20.80 29.67 64.76
C GLU A 723 22.03 29.81 63.87
N ILE A 724 23.16 30.20 64.45
CA ILE A 724 24.37 30.58 63.71
C ILE A 724 25.56 29.78 64.23
N ASN A 725 25.98 28.76 63.49
CA ASN A 725 27.13 27.94 63.79
C ASN A 725 28.44 28.62 63.30
N PRO A 726 29.40 28.96 64.19
CA PRO A 726 30.63 29.66 63.79
C PRO A 726 31.48 28.96 62.73
N ALA A 727 31.47 27.61 62.70
CA ALA A 727 32.23 26.84 61.70
C ALA A 727 31.59 26.96 60.30
N GLU A 728 30.26 26.94 60.24
CA GLU A 728 29.49 27.12 59.01
C GLU A 728 29.63 28.55 58.47
N VAL A 729 29.54 29.56 59.33
CA VAL A 729 29.80 30.96 58.93
C VAL A 729 31.22 31.13 58.38
N SER A 730 32.22 30.47 58.99
CA SER A 730 33.61 30.55 58.53
C SER A 730 33.82 29.91 57.15
N GLN A 731 33.12 28.80 56.85
CA GLN A 731 33.11 28.18 55.52
C GLN A 731 32.37 29.07 54.50
N LEU A 732 31.22 29.63 54.90
CA LEU A 732 30.42 30.50 54.03
C LEU A 732 31.16 31.79 53.65
N ALA A 733 31.82 32.41 54.64
CA ALA A 733 32.62 33.63 54.50
C ALA A 733 33.85 33.45 53.57
N ALA A 734 34.32 32.22 53.38
CA ALA A 734 35.39 31.88 52.44
C ALA A 734 34.89 31.48 51.03
N SER A 735 33.58 31.38 50.82
CA SER A 735 32.99 30.95 49.55
C SER A 735 32.87 32.07 48.51
N SER A 736 32.77 31.68 47.23
CA SER A 736 32.47 32.57 46.10
C SER A 736 31.03 33.11 46.07
N LEU A 737 30.26 32.86 47.13
CA LEU A 737 28.91 33.39 47.36
C LEU A 737 28.89 34.52 48.41
N SER A 738 29.97 34.71 49.18
CA SER A 738 30.11 35.82 50.13
C SER A 738 30.63 37.11 49.47
N PRO A 739 30.37 38.29 50.04
CA PRO A 739 30.94 39.55 49.57
C PRO A 739 32.47 39.55 49.65
N ALA A 740 33.18 40.02 48.62
CA ALA A 740 34.64 40.05 48.62
C ALA A 740 35.27 40.90 49.76
N ARG A 741 34.52 41.87 50.30
CA ARG A 741 34.87 42.69 51.47
C ARG A 741 33.60 43.07 52.25
N ILE A 742 33.74 43.15 53.57
CA ILE A 742 32.76 43.78 54.46
C ILE A 742 33.29 45.09 55.04
N THR A 743 32.38 46.00 55.36
CA THR A 743 32.66 47.34 55.84
C THR A 743 32.32 47.43 57.33
N VAL A 744 33.26 47.83 58.18
CA VAL A 744 33.09 47.91 59.64
C VAL A 744 33.51 49.29 60.14
N ARG A 745 32.82 49.87 61.11
CA ARG A 745 33.14 51.19 61.65
C ARG A 745 33.72 51.09 63.05
N VAL A 746 34.93 51.59 63.27
CA VAL A 746 35.61 51.55 64.57
C VAL A 746 35.72 52.96 65.14
N VAL A 747 35.23 53.16 66.37
CA VAL A 747 35.05 54.47 67.01
C VAL A 747 35.64 54.44 68.42
N GLY A 748 36.18 55.58 68.88
CA GLY A 748 36.74 55.72 70.23
C GLY A 748 38.26 55.58 70.26
N GLU A 749 38.79 55.04 71.35
CA GLU A 749 40.23 55.04 71.66
C GLU A 749 41.01 53.92 70.95
N VAL A 750 41.03 53.97 69.62
CA VAL A 750 41.84 53.11 68.74
C VAL A 750 42.90 53.91 67.99
N GLY A 751 43.90 53.23 67.42
CA GLY A 751 44.99 53.88 66.68
C GLY A 751 44.56 54.65 65.43
N LYS A 752 43.48 54.20 64.76
CA LYS A 752 42.89 54.83 63.56
C LYS A 752 41.36 54.68 63.57
N PRO A 753 40.61 55.56 64.26
CA PRO A 753 39.15 55.53 64.24
C PRO A 753 38.63 55.93 62.85
N GLY A 754 37.56 55.27 62.39
CA GLY A 754 37.02 55.47 61.04
C GLY A 754 36.24 54.26 60.53
N THR A 755 36.03 54.21 59.22
CA THR A 755 35.46 53.04 58.54
C THR A 755 36.60 52.23 57.91
N ILE A 756 36.63 50.92 58.14
CA ILE A 756 37.61 49.98 57.60
C ILE A 756 36.93 48.95 56.70
N GLU A 757 37.64 48.47 55.69
CA GLU A 757 37.22 47.29 54.92
C GLU A 757 38.03 46.07 55.38
N VAL A 758 37.35 44.96 55.63
CA VAL A 758 37.94 43.70 56.08
C VAL A 758 37.31 42.50 55.36
N ALA A 759 37.86 41.30 55.53
CA ALA A 759 37.31 40.08 54.93
C ALA A 759 36.06 39.58 55.70
N PRO A 760 35.11 38.84 55.09
CA PRO A 760 33.88 38.40 55.77
C PRO A 760 34.10 37.45 56.95
N ASN A 761 35.28 36.81 57.03
CA ASN A 761 35.71 35.92 58.11
C ASN A 761 36.56 36.64 59.19
N THR A 762 36.57 37.98 59.21
CA THR A 762 37.35 38.75 60.19
C THR A 762 36.72 38.69 61.59
N THR A 763 37.55 38.53 62.62
CA THR A 763 37.11 38.58 64.02
C THR A 763 37.10 40.00 64.57
N LEU A 764 36.41 40.22 65.70
CA LEU A 764 36.44 41.48 66.45
C LEU A 764 37.87 41.94 66.78
N SER A 765 38.74 41.03 67.24
CA SER A 765 40.14 41.32 67.55
C SER A 765 40.96 41.72 66.31
N GLN A 766 40.72 41.08 65.15
CA GLN A 766 41.35 41.42 63.88
C GLN A 766 40.85 42.76 63.31
N ALA A 767 39.56 43.07 63.43
CA ALA A 767 38.99 44.35 63.03
C ALA A 767 39.56 45.50 63.88
N LEU A 768 39.69 45.30 65.20
CA LEU A 768 40.38 46.23 66.09
C LEU A 768 41.86 46.41 65.70
N LEU A 769 42.56 45.33 65.35
CA LEU A 769 43.96 45.39 64.90
C LEU A 769 44.11 46.17 63.58
N ALA A 770 43.19 45.97 62.62
CA ALA A 770 43.15 46.72 61.37
C ALA A 770 42.88 48.23 61.59
N ALA A 771 42.11 48.59 62.61
CA ALA A 771 41.95 49.96 63.11
C ALA A 771 43.14 50.47 63.96
N GLY A 772 44.32 49.84 63.86
CA GLY A 772 45.54 50.24 64.58
C GLY A 772 45.62 49.77 66.04
N GLY A 773 44.71 48.89 66.47
CA GLY A 773 44.62 48.37 67.83
C GLY A 773 43.95 49.34 68.82
N ILE A 774 43.59 48.82 70.00
CA ILE A 774 43.17 49.64 71.15
C ILE A 774 44.38 50.48 71.62
N ASN A 775 44.17 51.77 71.83
CA ASN A 775 45.22 52.68 72.32
C ASN A 775 45.78 52.16 73.66
N ARG A 776 47.10 51.95 73.73
CA ARG A 776 47.76 51.26 74.85
C ARG A 776 47.59 51.97 76.18
N ASP A 777 47.39 53.28 76.17
CA ASP A 777 47.40 54.10 77.39
C ASP A 777 46.02 54.68 77.67
N ARG A 778 45.26 55.02 76.61
CA ARG A 778 43.94 55.66 76.72
C ARG A 778 42.73 54.74 76.54
N GLY A 779 42.88 53.59 75.88
CA GLY A 779 41.78 52.66 75.59
C GLY A 779 41.47 51.67 76.73
N LYS A 780 40.19 51.35 76.93
CA LYS A 780 39.74 50.28 77.83
C LYS A 780 40.02 48.95 77.14
N LYS A 781 40.96 48.17 77.70
CA LYS A 781 41.42 46.89 77.12
C LYS A 781 40.57 45.68 77.52
N SER A 782 39.78 45.78 78.59
CA SER A 782 39.01 44.66 79.14
C SER A 782 37.75 44.35 78.36
N GLU A 783 37.16 45.35 77.69
CA GLU A 783 35.90 45.20 76.96
C GLU A 783 35.80 46.22 75.82
N VAL A 784 35.00 45.89 74.81
CA VAL A 784 34.51 46.85 73.80
C VAL A 784 33.01 46.68 73.61
N GLU A 785 32.36 47.71 73.11
CA GLU A 785 30.94 47.67 72.75
C GLU A 785 30.81 47.37 71.25
N LEU A 786 30.15 46.27 70.90
CA LEU A 786 29.75 45.95 69.53
C LEU A 786 28.28 46.35 69.35
N ILE A 787 28.04 47.32 68.47
CA ILE A 787 26.71 47.75 68.03
C ILE A 787 26.47 47.12 66.67
N ARG A 788 25.41 46.31 66.57
CA ARG A 788 25.04 45.56 65.37
C ARG A 788 23.62 45.91 64.96
N LEU A 789 23.42 46.24 63.69
CA LEU A 789 22.09 46.36 63.09
C LEU A 789 21.64 44.97 62.64
N ASN A 790 20.45 44.55 63.08
CA ASN A 790 19.82 43.32 62.62
C ASN A 790 18.91 43.63 61.43
N SER A 791 18.71 42.63 60.55
CA SER A 791 17.99 42.74 59.28
C SER A 791 16.49 43.09 59.42
N ASN A 792 15.95 43.05 60.65
CA ASN A 792 14.61 43.51 61.01
C ASN A 792 14.57 44.99 61.47
N GLY A 793 15.67 45.74 61.33
CA GLY A 793 15.80 47.14 61.76
C GLY A 793 16.09 47.35 63.25
N THR A 794 16.16 46.29 64.06
CA THR A 794 16.53 46.41 65.49
C THR A 794 18.04 46.51 65.68
N ILE A 795 18.49 47.21 66.71
CA ILE A 795 19.92 47.34 67.05
C ILE A 795 20.21 46.50 68.30
N THR A 796 21.22 45.64 68.22
CA THR A 796 21.80 44.94 69.37
C THR A 796 23.09 45.60 69.82
N LEU A 797 23.18 45.93 71.10
CA LEU A 797 24.39 46.38 71.78
C LEU A 797 24.94 45.21 72.61
N GLN A 798 26.21 44.84 72.40
CA GLN A 798 26.89 43.77 73.11
C GLN A 798 28.21 44.28 73.69
N THR A 799 28.33 44.33 75.02
CA THR A 799 29.62 44.56 75.69
C THR A 799 30.38 43.23 75.71
N ILE A 800 31.48 43.17 74.97
CA ILE A 800 32.27 41.96 74.76
C ILE A 800 33.57 42.09 75.55
N ALA A 801 33.83 41.14 76.44
CA ALA A 801 35.11 41.05 77.15
C ALA A 801 36.19 40.61 76.16
N VAL A 802 37.20 41.46 75.92
CA VAL A 802 38.16 41.24 74.83
C VAL A 802 39.33 40.38 75.30
N ASP A 803 39.38 39.15 74.80
CA ASP A 803 40.56 38.29 74.87
C ASP A 803 41.24 38.23 73.49
N PHE A 804 42.44 38.78 73.40
CA PHE A 804 43.25 38.81 72.17
C PHE A 804 43.99 37.48 71.91
N ALA A 805 43.97 36.52 72.84
CA ALA A 805 44.55 35.19 72.68
C ALA A 805 43.54 34.12 72.22
N GLN A 806 42.23 34.40 72.29
CA GLN A 806 41.18 33.49 71.83
C GLN A 806 41.02 33.51 70.30
N GLY A 807 40.63 32.35 69.77
CA GLY A 807 40.23 32.18 68.37
C GLY A 807 38.86 32.81 68.06
N ILE A 808 38.09 32.20 67.15
CA ILE A 808 36.71 32.63 66.89
C ILE A 808 35.83 32.13 68.04
N ASP A 809 35.30 33.05 68.86
CA ASP A 809 34.31 32.73 69.91
C ASP A 809 33.17 33.75 69.94
N SER A 810 31.95 33.22 69.98
CA SER A 810 30.68 33.92 70.17
C SER A 810 30.61 34.94 71.33
N LYS A 811 31.39 34.77 72.42
CA LYS A 811 31.27 35.59 73.65
C LYS A 811 32.41 36.59 73.85
N THR A 812 33.61 36.28 73.35
CA THR A 812 34.84 37.07 73.61
C THR A 812 35.51 37.61 72.35
N ASN A 813 35.33 36.95 71.20
CA ASN A 813 35.95 37.35 69.93
C ASN A 813 35.11 36.92 68.71
N PRO A 814 33.88 37.45 68.55
CA PRO A 814 32.97 37.01 67.49
C PRO A 814 33.40 37.54 66.12
N LEU A 815 32.85 36.93 65.07
CA LEU A 815 32.96 37.45 63.70
C LEU A 815 32.19 38.78 63.58
N VAL A 816 32.80 39.74 62.89
CA VAL A 816 32.18 41.02 62.55
C VAL A 816 31.35 40.90 61.27
N ARG A 817 30.26 41.65 61.18
CA ARG A 817 29.33 41.69 60.04
C ARG A 817 29.48 43.01 59.28
N ASP A 818 28.96 43.04 58.06
CA ASP A 818 28.86 44.27 57.28
C ASP A 818 28.01 45.30 58.04
N ASN A 819 28.56 46.50 58.22
CA ASN A 819 28.01 47.64 58.94
C ASN A 819 27.92 47.50 60.48
N ASP A 820 28.62 46.54 61.08
CA ASP A 820 28.90 46.56 62.53
C ASP A 820 29.66 47.85 62.92
N ILE A 821 29.35 48.38 64.11
CA ILE A 821 30.05 49.51 64.73
C ILE A 821 30.71 49.04 66.02
N ILE A 822 32.03 49.10 66.08
CA ILE A 822 32.85 48.75 67.26
C ILE A 822 33.21 50.04 68.00
N VAL A 823 32.85 50.14 69.27
CA VAL A 823 33.11 51.30 70.13
C VAL A 823 34.09 50.93 71.23
N VAL A 824 35.25 51.60 71.24
CA VAL A 824 36.33 51.39 72.21
C VAL A 824 36.32 52.51 73.24
N ASN A 825 35.84 52.19 74.43
CA ASN A 825 35.71 53.11 75.56
C ASN A 825 37.06 53.64 76.06
N ARG A 826 37.07 54.83 76.67
CA ARG A 826 38.21 55.35 77.45
C ARG A 826 38.46 54.52 78.71
N SER A 827 39.74 54.27 79.01
CA SER A 827 40.20 53.66 80.27
C SER A 827 39.86 54.55 81.47
N ASN A 828 39.77 53.97 82.67
CA ASN A 828 39.47 54.73 83.89
C ASN A 828 40.54 55.80 84.16
N LEU A 829 41.82 55.46 83.95
CA LEU A 829 42.94 56.40 84.06
C LEU A 829 42.85 57.54 83.04
N ALA A 830 42.45 57.27 81.79
CA ALA A 830 42.28 58.32 80.78
C ALA A 830 41.09 59.25 81.11
N ARG A 831 39.97 58.71 81.61
CA ARG A 831 38.83 59.53 82.07
C ARG A 831 39.25 60.48 83.20
N ILE A 832 40.10 60.01 84.12
CA ILE A 832 40.64 60.82 85.23
C ILE A 832 41.68 61.82 84.73
N ALA A 833 42.60 61.42 83.83
CA ALA A 833 43.62 62.30 83.27
C ALA A 833 43.03 63.43 82.42
N ASP A 834 42.00 63.14 81.61
CA ASP A 834 41.23 64.16 80.86
C ASP A 834 40.59 65.16 81.85
N ALA A 835 39.95 64.67 82.92
CA ALA A 835 39.33 65.51 83.95
C ALA A 835 40.34 66.35 84.75
N LEU A 836 41.54 65.83 85.03
CA LEU A 836 42.62 66.57 85.67
C LEU A 836 43.26 67.60 84.73
N THR A 837 43.32 67.32 83.43
CA THR A 837 43.80 68.29 82.41
C THR A 837 42.83 69.47 82.30
N ILE A 838 41.52 69.21 82.37
CA ILE A 838 40.47 70.24 82.50
C ILE A 838 40.61 71.01 83.84
N GLY A 839 41.27 70.45 84.85
CA GLY A 839 41.51 71.07 86.16
C GLY A 839 42.64 72.09 86.23
N VAL A 840 43.44 72.27 85.17
CA VAL A 840 44.60 73.22 85.16
C VAL A 840 44.41 74.37 84.16
N GLY A 841 43.44 74.28 83.24
CA GLY A 841 42.99 75.38 82.37
C GLY A 841 41.62 75.90 82.80
N GLY A 842 41.55 77.11 83.36
CA GLY A 842 40.32 77.65 83.95
C GLY A 842 39.21 77.97 82.93
N GLY A 843 37.98 77.52 83.22
CA GLY A 843 36.77 77.79 82.42
C GLY A 843 35.78 76.64 82.54
N GLY A 844 34.90 76.67 83.55
CA GLY A 844 34.15 75.49 84.00
C GLY A 844 32.70 75.35 83.52
N LEU A 845 32.19 74.12 83.69
CA LEU A 845 30.79 73.68 83.59
C LEU A 845 30.18 73.64 82.17
N SER A 846 29.40 72.63 81.77
CA SER A 846 28.89 71.45 82.49
C SER A 846 28.78 70.22 81.56
N PRO A 847 28.95 68.97 82.03
CA PRO A 847 28.74 67.77 81.23
C PRO A 847 27.24 67.40 81.09
N ILE A 848 26.99 66.22 80.49
CA ILE A 848 25.72 65.44 80.40
C ILE A 848 25.11 65.34 78.97
N PHE A 849 24.97 64.09 78.50
CA PHE A 849 24.25 63.56 77.33
C PHE A 849 24.22 64.33 75.98
N ARG A 850 25.13 63.94 75.05
CA ARG A 850 24.92 64.06 73.59
C ARG A 850 25.32 62.79 72.83
N ILE A 851 24.60 61.69 73.06
CA ILE A 851 24.69 60.46 72.24
C ILE A 851 23.58 60.41 71.16
N LEU A 852 22.43 61.05 71.40
CA LEU A 852 21.29 61.02 70.46
C LEU A 852 21.45 61.86 69.17
N GLU A 853 22.41 62.79 69.09
CA GLU A 853 22.53 63.66 67.90
C GLU A 853 23.18 62.97 66.69
N ILE A 854 24.02 61.95 66.89
CA ILE A 854 24.74 61.27 65.79
C ILE A 854 23.75 60.57 64.84
N LEU A 855 22.57 60.18 65.33
CA LEU A 855 21.50 59.57 64.53
C LEU A 855 20.74 60.56 63.63
N ARG A 856 20.88 61.88 63.82
CA ARG A 856 20.06 62.87 63.09
C ARG A 856 20.63 63.31 61.72
N ASN A 857 21.91 63.04 61.46
CA ASN A 857 22.60 63.47 60.23
C ASN A 857 22.92 62.34 59.24
N ILE A 858 22.44 61.10 59.47
CA ILE A 858 22.48 60.03 58.48
C ILE A 858 21.17 60.08 57.67
N ARG A 859 21.21 60.71 56.49
CA ARG A 859 20.13 60.53 55.49
C ARG A 859 20.23 59.12 54.92
N LEU A 860 19.30 58.27 55.30
CA LEU A 860 19.07 56.97 54.66
C LEU A 860 18.13 57.14 53.46
N PHE A 861 18.45 56.43 52.39
CA PHE A 861 17.60 56.08 51.24
C PHE A 861 17.93 54.62 50.89
#